data_AF-A0AAV2QBU9-F1
#
_entry.id   AF-A0AAV2QBU9-F1
#
_cell.length_a   1.000
_cell.length_b   1.000
_cell.length_c   1.000
_cell.angle_alpha   90.00
_cell.angle_beta   90.00
_cell.angle_gamma   90.00
#
_symmetry.space_group_name_H-M   'P 1'
#
loop_
_entity.id
_entity.type
_entity.pdbx_description
1 polymer ?
#
loop_
_entity_poly.entity_id
_entity_poly.type
_entity_poly.pdbx_seq_one_letter_code
_entity_poly.pdbx_strand_id
1 'polypeptide(L)'
;EPERIIKANDPEFNFQFKYAKNFIKTSKYNVFTFIPLTLFEQFQRLANFYFLCLLVIQLIPITPLSPLTTAVPLLMVLSASAIKDGYDDYQRKRSDNQVNNRKAWVLRDGVKKEETWSKVVVGDIIYMENDAFVAADTLLLATSEPNGLCYIETSELDGETNLKCRQCLTETAEFSESDIGQFDGEINCEPPNNLLNKFEGNLIWNGNTYALDNDKILLRGCILRNTQWCYGIVIFAGRDTKLMMNSGKATFKRTSIDRLLNWLIIGIVIFLFGMCFLCGVASGIWENFKGYDFAEAFLPWDEHIPEGKADGAAFSAFLNFIGYIIVLQTVVPISLYVSVEIIRLAQSFLINWDEEMYYKKSDTYAKARTTTLNEELGQIEYIFSDKTGTLTQNIMTFNKCSIHAQCYGDVIDPDSGEILEVTEHTPSVDFSQNAYAEESFKFYDQNLLDKINSIEINDPQYEENFFRLLALCHTIMPEEKDDILEYHAQSPDEEALVGAARNFGFVFKSRTPNSINIIAKGNLEEYELLHILDFNNVRKRMSVILRRNGKICIYCKGADSIIYERLADGQDVLKKETQEHLNKYACEGLRTLVLAYKNISDEYYEEWKQKHYEASISLENREENVEAVYEEIEKNMLLI
;
A
#
# COMPACT_ATOMS: atom_id res chain seq x y z
N GLU A 1 -18.06 -14.09 9.28
CA GLU A 1 -17.68 -15.45 9.71
C GLU A 1 -17.55 -15.40 11.23
N PRO A 2 -17.80 -16.51 11.96
CA PRO A 2 -17.49 -16.54 13.38
C PRO A 2 -15.98 -16.32 13.58
N GLU A 3 -15.64 -15.78 14.73
CA GLU A 3 -14.29 -15.45 15.21
C GLU A 3 -13.28 -16.57 14.92
N ARG A 4 -12.03 -16.18 14.66
CA ARG A 4 -10.91 -17.09 14.40
C ARG A 4 -10.25 -17.44 15.74
N ILE A 5 -10.20 -18.72 16.06
CA ILE A 5 -9.65 -19.26 17.32
C ILE A 5 -8.35 -20.01 17.02
N ILE A 6 -7.24 -19.55 17.56
CA ILE A 6 -5.90 -20.10 17.30
C ILE A 6 -5.26 -20.48 18.61
N LYS A 7 -4.61 -21.64 18.67
CA LYS A 7 -3.83 -22.05 19.84
C LYS A 7 -2.35 -22.14 19.50
N ALA A 8 -1.51 -21.53 20.34
CA ALA A 8 -0.07 -21.53 20.14
C ALA A 8 0.51 -22.96 20.21
N ASN A 9 1.39 -23.30 19.27
CA ASN A 9 2.08 -24.60 19.20
C ASN A 9 1.17 -25.85 19.24
N ASP A 10 -0.11 -25.73 18.86
CA ASP A 10 -1.06 -26.84 18.81
C ASP A 10 -1.58 -27.06 17.37
N PRO A 11 -0.80 -27.78 16.52
CA PRO A 11 -1.20 -28.02 15.13
C PRO A 11 -2.50 -28.81 15.02
N GLU A 12 -2.72 -29.81 15.90
CA GLU A 12 -3.89 -30.69 15.85
C GLU A 12 -5.19 -29.92 16.07
N PHE A 13 -5.19 -28.97 17.00
CA PHE A 13 -6.30 -28.04 17.21
C PHE A 13 -6.50 -27.14 15.99
N ASN A 14 -5.44 -26.46 15.53
CA ASN A 14 -5.53 -25.50 14.43
C ASN A 14 -5.93 -26.14 13.08
N PHE A 15 -5.59 -27.42 12.85
CA PHE A 15 -5.97 -28.13 11.62
C PHE A 15 -7.48 -28.32 11.46
N GLN A 16 -8.26 -28.27 12.55
CA GLN A 16 -9.72 -28.45 12.53
C GLN A 16 -10.41 -27.31 11.76
N PHE A 17 -9.83 -26.11 11.78
CA PHE A 17 -10.38 -24.90 11.15
C PHE A 17 -9.97 -24.73 9.68
N LYS A 18 -9.11 -25.60 9.14
CA LYS A 18 -8.68 -25.60 7.72
C LYS A 18 -8.17 -24.24 7.22
N TYR A 19 -7.32 -23.58 7.99
CA TYR A 19 -6.70 -22.31 7.61
C TYR A 19 -5.91 -22.40 6.30
N ALA A 20 -5.71 -21.25 5.65
CA ALA A 20 -4.90 -21.17 4.45
C ALA A 20 -3.45 -21.57 4.70
N LYS A 21 -2.83 -22.22 3.71
CA LYS A 21 -1.40 -22.53 3.72
C LYS A 21 -0.59 -21.29 3.37
N ASN A 22 0.62 -21.16 3.90
CA ASN A 22 1.49 -20.01 3.62
C ASN A 22 2.13 -19.97 2.22
N PHE A 23 1.66 -20.83 1.31
CA PHE A 23 2.14 -20.92 -0.06
C PHE A 23 1.48 -19.86 -0.95
N ILE A 24 2.29 -19.03 -1.60
CA ILE A 24 1.84 -18.01 -2.56
C ILE A 24 1.93 -18.54 -3.98
N LYS A 25 0.90 -18.27 -4.79
CA LYS A 25 0.92 -18.51 -6.23
C LYS A 25 0.26 -17.35 -6.97
N THR A 26 1.06 -16.56 -7.66
CA THR A 26 0.62 -15.47 -8.54
C THR A 26 0.69 -15.85 -10.02
N SER A 27 1.42 -16.91 -10.37
CA SER A 27 1.44 -17.47 -11.73
C SER A 27 0.04 -17.92 -12.19
N LYS A 28 -0.32 -17.59 -13.42
CA LYS A 28 -1.60 -17.97 -14.04
C LYS A 28 -1.59 -19.39 -14.55
N TYR A 29 -0.48 -19.82 -15.14
CA TYR A 29 -0.41 -21.07 -15.87
C TYR A 29 0.32 -22.17 -15.09
N ASN A 30 0.01 -23.41 -15.42
CA ASN A 30 0.83 -24.58 -15.13
C ASN A 30 1.35 -25.12 -16.48
N VAL A 31 2.35 -25.99 -16.46
CA VAL A 31 2.95 -26.58 -17.68
C VAL A 31 1.88 -27.19 -18.59
N PHE A 32 0.87 -27.84 -18.02
CA PHE A 32 -0.24 -28.45 -18.77
C PHE A 32 -1.35 -27.47 -19.17
N THR A 33 -1.55 -26.40 -18.40
CA THR A 33 -2.64 -25.44 -18.67
C THR A 33 -2.17 -24.26 -19.52
N PHE A 34 -0.86 -24.07 -19.70
CA PHE A 34 -0.26 -23.00 -20.49
C PHE A 34 -0.78 -23.02 -21.93
N ILE A 35 -0.52 -24.08 -22.68
CA ILE A 35 -0.92 -24.14 -24.10
C ILE A 35 -2.44 -23.98 -24.28
N PRO A 36 -3.32 -24.73 -23.58
CA PRO A 36 -4.76 -24.61 -23.78
C PRO A 36 -5.32 -23.24 -23.41
N LEU A 37 -4.89 -22.66 -22.28
CA LEU A 37 -5.38 -21.35 -21.83
C LEU A 37 -4.83 -20.23 -22.72
N THR A 38 -3.54 -20.24 -23.05
CA THR A 38 -2.96 -19.24 -23.94
C THR A 38 -3.60 -19.30 -25.32
N LEU A 39 -3.81 -20.48 -25.90
CA LEU A 39 -4.52 -20.59 -27.18
C LEU A 39 -5.97 -20.08 -27.07
N PHE A 40 -6.67 -20.44 -26.00
CA PHE A 40 -8.03 -19.95 -25.77
C PHE A 40 -8.07 -18.42 -25.68
N GLU A 41 -7.17 -17.80 -24.90
CA GLU A 41 -7.05 -16.35 -24.78
C GLU A 41 -6.67 -15.68 -26.11
N GLN A 42 -5.76 -16.28 -26.89
CA GLN A 42 -5.37 -15.77 -28.20
C GLN A 42 -6.50 -15.87 -29.23
N PHE A 43 -7.32 -16.93 -29.20
CA PHE A 43 -8.48 -17.07 -30.09
C PHE A 43 -9.72 -16.28 -29.63
N GLN A 44 -9.74 -15.74 -28.41
CA GLN A 44 -10.70 -14.68 -28.06
C GLN A 44 -10.45 -13.37 -28.83
N ARG A 45 -9.27 -13.21 -29.45
CA ARG A 45 -9.02 -12.11 -30.37
C ARG A 45 -9.68 -12.43 -31.71
N LEU A 46 -10.57 -11.55 -32.16
CA LEU A 46 -11.41 -11.76 -33.34
C LEU A 46 -10.60 -12.10 -34.60
N ALA A 47 -9.46 -11.44 -34.80
CA ALA A 47 -8.61 -11.68 -35.96
C ALA A 47 -8.00 -13.08 -35.98
N ASN A 48 -7.48 -13.55 -34.85
CA ASN A 48 -6.93 -14.90 -34.73
C ASN A 48 -8.02 -15.95 -34.99
N PHE A 49 -9.24 -15.70 -34.49
CA PHE A 49 -10.40 -16.54 -34.79
C PHE A 49 -10.76 -16.53 -36.28
N TYR A 50 -10.75 -15.37 -36.94
CA TYR A 50 -10.99 -15.25 -38.38
C TYR A 50 -9.97 -16.05 -39.20
N PHE A 51 -8.67 -15.94 -38.91
CA PHE A 51 -7.65 -16.71 -39.61
C PHE A 51 -7.72 -18.21 -39.31
N LEU A 52 -8.18 -18.61 -38.13
CA LEU A 52 -8.48 -20.01 -37.82
C LEU A 52 -9.61 -20.53 -38.71
N CYS A 53 -10.70 -19.77 -38.86
CA CYS A 53 -11.80 -20.13 -39.76
C CYS A 53 -11.33 -20.25 -41.21
N LEU A 54 -10.51 -19.30 -41.70
CA LEU A 54 -9.94 -19.38 -43.05
C LEU A 54 -9.04 -20.60 -43.22
N LEU A 55 -8.20 -20.92 -42.24
CA LEU A 55 -7.35 -22.10 -42.28
C LEU A 55 -8.19 -23.38 -42.38
N VAL A 56 -9.27 -23.50 -41.60
CA VAL A 56 -10.20 -24.64 -41.68
C VAL A 56 -10.82 -24.75 -43.06
N ILE A 57 -11.21 -23.64 -43.68
CA ILE A 57 -11.76 -23.63 -45.04
C ILE A 57 -10.69 -24.07 -46.07
N GLN A 58 -9.45 -23.62 -45.94
CA GLN A 58 -8.34 -24.00 -46.83
C GLN A 58 -7.95 -25.48 -46.74
N LEU A 59 -8.23 -26.15 -45.62
CA LEU A 59 -8.00 -27.60 -45.51
C LEU A 59 -8.91 -28.41 -46.46
N ILE A 60 -9.93 -27.79 -47.05
CA ILE A 60 -10.76 -28.41 -48.09
C ILE A 60 -9.95 -28.45 -49.41
N PRO A 61 -9.83 -29.61 -50.09
CA PRO A 61 -8.97 -29.79 -51.28
C PRO A 61 -9.33 -28.93 -52.50
N ILE A 62 -10.51 -28.30 -52.49
CA ILE A 62 -11.10 -27.54 -53.61
C ILE A 62 -10.60 -26.09 -53.62
N THR A 63 -9.72 -25.72 -52.68
CA THR A 63 -9.32 -24.33 -52.49
C THR A 63 -8.10 -23.93 -53.33
N PRO A 64 -8.03 -22.68 -53.83
CA PRO A 64 -7.02 -22.27 -54.80
C PRO A 64 -5.63 -21.99 -54.19
N LEU A 65 -5.53 -21.90 -52.86
CA LEU A 65 -4.29 -21.60 -52.14
C LEU A 65 -3.93 -22.73 -51.18
N SER A 66 -2.64 -23.00 -51.05
CA SER A 66 -2.14 -23.96 -50.06
C SER A 66 -2.45 -23.48 -48.63
N PRO A 67 -2.92 -24.38 -47.72
CA PRO A 67 -3.12 -24.07 -46.30
C PRO A 67 -1.89 -23.49 -45.60
N LEU A 68 -0.69 -23.79 -46.12
CA LEU A 68 0.58 -23.30 -45.58
C LEU A 68 0.66 -21.76 -45.60
N THR A 69 -0.01 -21.12 -46.57
CA THR A 69 0.02 -19.66 -46.74
C THR A 69 -0.61 -18.90 -45.57
N THR A 70 -1.63 -19.48 -44.93
CA THR A 70 -2.28 -18.91 -43.73
C THR A 70 -1.76 -19.54 -42.44
N ALA A 71 -1.44 -20.85 -42.47
CA ALA A 71 -0.95 -21.56 -41.28
C ALA A 71 0.39 -20.99 -40.77
N VAL A 72 1.35 -20.73 -41.67
CA VAL A 72 2.69 -20.28 -41.26
C VAL A 72 2.64 -18.91 -40.57
N PRO A 73 2.02 -17.86 -41.14
CA PRO A 73 1.86 -16.58 -40.45
C PRO A 73 1.11 -16.69 -39.13
N LEU A 74 -0.02 -17.42 -39.09
CA LEU A 74 -0.81 -17.59 -37.87
C LEU A 74 -0.01 -18.27 -36.76
N LEU A 75 0.75 -19.33 -37.09
CA LEU A 75 1.63 -20.00 -36.14
C LEU A 75 2.74 -19.07 -35.63
N MET A 76 3.33 -18.23 -36.49
CA MET A 76 4.33 -17.26 -36.04
C MET A 76 3.73 -16.24 -35.06
N VAL A 77 2.54 -15.72 -35.33
CA VAL A 77 1.85 -14.76 -34.44
C VAL A 77 1.56 -15.42 -33.09
N LEU A 78 0.89 -16.58 -33.11
CA LEU A 78 0.53 -17.31 -31.89
C LEU A 78 1.76 -17.70 -31.07
N SER A 79 2.86 -18.08 -31.74
CA SER A 79 4.11 -18.42 -31.07
C SER A 79 4.77 -17.21 -30.44
N ALA A 80 4.82 -16.06 -31.12
CA ALA A 80 5.41 -14.84 -30.57
C ALA A 80 4.65 -14.36 -29.32
N SER A 81 3.30 -14.34 -29.39
CA SER A 81 2.48 -13.98 -28.23
C SER A 81 2.60 -15.00 -27.09
N ALA A 82 2.64 -16.30 -27.40
CA ALA A 82 2.84 -17.34 -26.39
C ALA A 82 4.22 -17.24 -25.72
N ILE A 83 5.30 -16.97 -26.47
CA ILE A 83 6.64 -16.78 -25.90
C ILE A 83 6.64 -15.61 -24.91
N LYS A 84 6.01 -14.50 -25.27
CA LYS A 84 5.88 -13.33 -24.39
C LYS A 84 5.11 -13.68 -23.12
N ASP A 85 3.90 -14.24 -23.24
CA ASP A 85 3.05 -14.59 -22.10
C ASP A 85 3.74 -15.63 -21.20
N GLY A 86 4.49 -16.56 -21.79
CA GLY A 86 5.30 -17.54 -21.09
C GLY A 86 6.49 -16.93 -20.35
N TYR A 87 7.16 -15.94 -20.93
CA TYR A 87 8.23 -15.19 -20.27
C TYR A 87 7.70 -14.42 -19.04
N ASP A 88 6.58 -13.72 -19.19
CA ASP A 88 5.96 -12.97 -18.10
C ASP A 88 5.50 -13.89 -16.95
N ASP A 89 4.87 -15.03 -17.27
CA ASP A 89 4.44 -16.00 -16.25
C ASP A 89 5.63 -16.74 -15.60
N TYR A 90 6.70 -17.01 -16.37
CA TYR A 90 7.95 -17.54 -15.82
C TYR A 90 8.58 -16.58 -14.82
N GLN A 91 8.60 -15.27 -15.11
CA GLN A 91 9.11 -14.27 -14.19
C GLN A 91 8.29 -14.23 -12.89
N ARG A 92 6.95 -14.33 -12.97
CA ARG A 92 6.09 -14.47 -11.78
C ARG A 92 6.39 -15.74 -10.99
N LYS A 93 6.49 -16.89 -11.67
CA LYS A 93 6.83 -18.16 -11.03
C LYS A 93 8.20 -18.14 -10.37
N ARG A 94 9.18 -17.47 -10.97
CA ARG A 94 10.51 -17.27 -10.36
C ARG A 94 10.40 -16.44 -9.09
N SER A 95 9.62 -15.36 -9.10
CA SER A 95 9.35 -14.53 -7.91
C SER A 95 8.63 -15.33 -6.82
N ASP A 96 7.54 -16.03 -7.16
CA ASP A 96 6.79 -16.90 -6.24
C ASP A 96 7.71 -17.95 -5.61
N ASN A 97 8.56 -18.60 -6.42
CA ASN A 97 9.52 -19.59 -5.93
C ASN A 97 10.57 -18.97 -5.01
N GLN A 98 11.04 -17.76 -5.28
CA GLN A 98 11.96 -17.06 -4.39
C GLN A 98 11.30 -16.81 -3.03
N VAL A 99 10.07 -16.28 -3.00
CA VAL A 99 9.34 -16.01 -1.76
C VAL A 99 8.99 -17.29 -1.00
N ASN A 100 8.47 -18.31 -1.66
CA ASN A 100 8.04 -19.57 -1.02
C ASN A 100 9.20 -20.39 -0.44
N ASN A 101 10.41 -20.22 -0.97
CA ASN A 101 11.62 -20.89 -0.53
C ASN A 101 12.49 -20.03 0.39
N ARG A 102 12.07 -18.79 0.73
CA ARG A 102 12.70 -18.03 1.81
C ARG A 102 12.67 -18.85 3.09
N LYS A 103 13.69 -18.68 3.91
CA LYS A 103 13.88 -19.41 5.16
C LYS A 103 13.27 -18.63 6.31
N ALA A 104 12.72 -19.36 7.27
CA ALA A 104 12.24 -18.83 8.53
C ALA A 104 12.61 -19.82 9.64
N TRP A 105 12.92 -19.30 10.81
CA TRP A 105 13.14 -20.12 11.99
C TRP A 105 11.80 -20.35 12.68
N VAL A 106 11.39 -21.61 12.81
CA VAL A 106 10.15 -22.00 13.46
C VAL A 106 10.48 -22.76 14.73
N LEU A 107 9.86 -22.37 15.84
CA LEU A 107 10.02 -23.04 17.13
C LEU A 107 8.97 -24.15 17.22
N ARG A 108 9.41 -25.41 17.11
CA ARG A 108 8.54 -26.60 17.25
C ARG A 108 9.17 -27.56 18.24
N ASP A 109 8.38 -28.02 19.21
CA ASP A 109 8.83 -28.89 20.30
C ASP A 109 9.95 -28.24 21.15
N GLY A 110 9.90 -26.91 21.32
CA GLY A 110 10.94 -26.15 22.04
C GLY A 110 12.28 -26.04 21.32
N VAL A 111 12.37 -26.44 20.04
CA VAL A 111 13.60 -26.39 19.24
C VAL A 111 13.40 -25.50 18.01
N LYS A 112 14.33 -24.57 17.79
CA LYS A 112 14.41 -23.77 16.56
C LYS A 112 14.77 -24.67 15.38
N LYS A 113 13.86 -24.78 14.41
CA LYS A 113 14.04 -25.53 13.17
C LYS A 113 13.94 -24.58 11.99
N GLU A 114 14.88 -24.67 11.06
CA GLU A 114 14.84 -23.88 9.83
C GLU A 114 13.82 -24.50 8.86
N GLU A 115 12.82 -23.73 8.46
CA GLU A 115 11.80 -24.16 7.50
C GLU A 115 11.63 -23.16 6.37
N THR A 116 11.03 -23.60 5.27
CA THR A 116 10.66 -22.72 4.17
C THR A 116 9.37 -21.99 4.50
N TRP A 117 9.23 -20.73 4.05
CA TRP A 117 8.03 -19.92 4.26
C TRP A 117 6.74 -20.65 3.89
N SER A 118 6.74 -21.41 2.80
CA SER A 118 5.60 -22.22 2.34
C SER A 118 5.11 -23.30 3.34
N LYS A 119 5.93 -23.68 4.32
CA LYS A 119 5.63 -24.70 5.34
C LYS A 119 5.28 -24.12 6.72
N VAL A 120 5.39 -22.81 6.88
CA VAL A 120 4.91 -22.10 8.08
C VAL A 120 3.38 -22.24 8.12
N VAL A 121 2.84 -22.61 9.27
CA VAL A 121 1.40 -22.78 9.48
C VAL A 121 0.90 -21.86 10.60
N VAL A 122 -0.42 -21.69 10.67
CA VAL A 122 -1.07 -20.89 11.71
C VAL A 122 -0.86 -21.55 13.07
N GLY A 123 -0.52 -20.74 14.07
CA GLY A 123 -0.16 -21.17 15.42
C GLY A 123 1.30 -21.55 15.62
N ASP A 124 2.12 -21.63 14.55
CA ASP A 124 3.57 -21.76 14.69
C ASP A 124 4.14 -20.49 15.35
N ILE A 125 5.11 -20.66 16.25
CA ILE A 125 5.96 -19.56 16.72
C ILE A 125 7.15 -19.43 15.76
N ILE A 126 7.37 -18.24 15.22
CA ILE A 126 8.51 -17.92 14.37
C ILE A 126 9.50 -17.01 15.09
N TYR A 127 10.78 -17.26 14.87
CA TYR A 127 11.90 -16.42 15.30
C TYR A 127 12.41 -15.62 14.11
N MET A 128 12.57 -14.32 14.29
CA MET A 128 12.97 -13.36 13.27
C MET A 128 14.18 -12.59 13.78
N GLU A 129 15.18 -12.43 12.92
CA GLU A 129 16.41 -11.67 13.20
C GLU A 129 16.31 -10.27 12.60
N ASN A 130 17.19 -9.36 13.02
CA ASN A 130 17.29 -8.03 12.41
C ASN A 130 17.43 -8.14 10.88
N ASP A 131 16.77 -7.21 10.17
CA ASP A 131 16.71 -7.14 8.71
C ASP A 131 16.00 -8.33 8.02
N ALA A 132 15.37 -9.23 8.79
CA ALA A 132 14.58 -10.32 8.24
C ALA A 132 13.16 -9.84 7.86
N PHE A 133 12.63 -10.42 6.79
CA PHE A 133 11.23 -10.24 6.43
C PHE A 133 10.31 -11.09 7.30
N VAL A 134 9.17 -10.52 7.65
CA VAL A 134 8.08 -11.22 8.34
C VAL A 134 7.36 -12.17 7.37
N ALA A 135 7.34 -13.46 7.69
CA ALA A 135 6.89 -14.52 6.78
C ALA A 135 5.36 -14.64 6.61
N ALA A 136 4.60 -14.18 7.61
CA ALA A 136 3.16 -14.29 7.75
C ALA A 136 2.67 -13.25 8.78
N ASP A 137 1.38 -12.95 8.87
CA ASP A 137 0.94 -11.96 9.87
C ASP A 137 1.01 -12.61 11.27
N THR A 138 1.79 -12.01 12.18
CA THR A 138 2.14 -12.62 13.47
C THR A 138 1.84 -11.72 14.66
N LEU A 139 1.38 -12.32 15.76
CA LEU A 139 1.34 -11.68 17.08
C LEU A 139 2.73 -11.66 17.69
N LEU A 140 3.21 -10.48 18.06
CA LEU A 140 4.50 -10.28 18.72
C LEU A 140 4.43 -10.80 20.17
N LEU A 141 5.33 -11.74 20.51
CA LEU A 141 5.42 -12.31 21.85
C LEU A 141 6.54 -11.69 22.67
N ALA A 142 7.76 -11.67 22.13
CA ALA A 142 8.95 -11.23 22.84
C ALA A 142 9.95 -10.64 21.86
N THR A 143 10.79 -9.72 22.34
CA THR A 143 11.77 -9.01 21.53
C THR A 143 13.09 -8.89 22.30
N SER A 144 14.18 -8.62 21.56
CA SER A 144 15.49 -8.33 22.15
C SER A 144 15.55 -6.98 22.85
N GLU A 145 14.72 -6.03 22.41
CA GLU A 145 14.78 -4.66 22.90
C GLU A 145 14.10 -4.54 24.26
N PRO A 146 14.58 -3.62 25.12
CA PRO A 146 13.94 -3.35 26.40
C PRO A 146 12.46 -3.07 26.22
N ASN A 147 11.66 -3.50 27.19
CA ASN A 147 10.23 -3.26 27.25
C ASN A 147 9.39 -3.93 26.15
N GLY A 148 9.93 -4.92 25.43
CA GLY A 148 9.17 -5.69 24.45
C GLY A 148 8.88 -4.92 23.15
N LEU A 149 9.71 -3.93 22.83
CA LEU A 149 9.57 -3.10 21.64
C LEU A 149 10.22 -3.77 20.43
N CYS A 150 9.71 -3.51 19.24
CA CYS A 150 10.41 -3.79 17.99
C CYS A 150 10.05 -2.75 16.92
N TYR A 151 10.94 -2.58 15.95
CA TYR A 151 10.72 -1.65 14.85
C TYR A 151 10.57 -2.41 13.54
N ILE A 152 9.58 -1.98 12.76
CA ILE A 152 9.31 -2.55 11.45
C ILE A 152 9.28 -1.48 10.38
N GLU A 153 9.83 -1.80 9.23
CA GLU A 153 9.71 -1.02 8.00
C GLU A 153 8.55 -1.58 7.16
N THR A 154 7.61 -0.73 6.74
CA THR A 154 6.39 -1.14 6.00
C THR A 154 6.43 -0.80 4.51
N SER A 155 7.61 -0.53 3.95
CA SER A 155 7.79 -0.06 2.57
C SER A 155 7.17 -0.98 1.49
N GLU A 156 7.05 -2.29 1.74
CA GLU A 156 6.35 -3.22 0.82
C GLU A 156 4.80 -3.12 0.87
N LEU A 157 4.23 -2.61 1.95
CA LEU A 157 2.77 -2.55 2.20
C LEU A 157 2.16 -1.22 1.78
N ASP A 158 2.75 -0.12 2.23
CA ASP A 158 2.25 1.25 2.03
C ASP A 158 3.24 2.18 1.33
N GLY A 159 4.48 1.73 1.10
CA GLY A 159 5.53 2.55 0.50
C GLY A 159 6.18 3.54 1.46
N GLU A 160 5.80 3.53 2.74
CA GLU A 160 6.42 4.36 3.77
C GLU A 160 7.75 3.72 4.22
N THR A 161 8.81 4.52 4.26
CA THR A 161 10.15 4.09 4.69
C THR A 161 10.40 4.31 6.18
N ASN A 162 9.49 5.00 6.87
CA ASN A 162 9.65 5.30 8.29
C ASN A 162 9.45 4.03 9.11
N LEU A 163 10.22 3.91 10.19
CA LEU A 163 10.11 2.79 11.10
C LEU A 163 8.86 2.95 11.97
N LYS A 164 8.02 1.91 11.97
CA LYS A 164 6.87 1.82 12.88
C LYS A 164 7.27 0.99 14.09
N CYS A 165 7.11 1.57 15.26
CA CYS A 165 7.31 0.86 16.52
C CYS A 165 6.09 -0.03 16.83
N ARG A 166 6.35 -1.25 17.27
CA ARG A 166 5.38 -2.25 17.73
C ARG A 166 5.80 -2.75 19.09
N GLN A 167 4.86 -3.20 19.90
CA GLN A 167 5.12 -3.61 21.28
C GLN A 167 4.39 -4.91 21.60
N CYS A 168 5.08 -5.85 22.25
CA CYS A 168 4.45 -7.07 22.75
C CYS A 168 3.69 -6.81 24.05
N LEU A 169 2.97 -7.82 24.54
CA LEU A 169 2.36 -7.75 25.86
C LEU A 169 3.46 -7.70 26.93
N THR A 170 3.22 -6.92 27.99
CA THR A 170 4.17 -6.78 29.11
C THR A 170 4.43 -8.13 29.78
N GLU A 171 3.41 -8.99 29.83
CA GLU A 171 3.45 -10.31 30.42
C GLU A 171 4.32 -11.29 29.62
N THR A 172 4.37 -11.12 28.30
CA THR A 172 5.16 -11.98 27.40
C THR A 172 6.56 -11.42 27.13
N ALA A 173 6.79 -10.14 27.41
CA ALA A 173 8.06 -9.44 27.16
C ALA A 173 9.24 -10.05 27.92
N GLU A 174 9.00 -10.56 29.14
CA GLU A 174 10.05 -11.15 30.00
C GLU A 174 10.28 -12.65 29.75
N PHE A 175 9.61 -13.24 28.75
CA PHE A 175 9.74 -14.67 28.48
C PHE A 175 11.15 -15.06 28.03
N SER A 176 11.68 -16.12 28.63
CA SER A 176 12.86 -16.80 28.12
C SER A 176 12.51 -17.64 26.89
N GLU A 177 13.51 -18.04 26.11
CA GLU A 177 13.31 -18.93 24.96
C GLU A 177 12.60 -20.25 25.32
N SER A 178 12.85 -20.77 26.54
CA SER A 178 12.13 -21.94 27.06
C SER A 178 10.65 -21.67 27.33
N ASP A 179 10.32 -20.50 27.87
CA ASP A 179 8.92 -20.14 28.17
C ASP A 179 8.13 -19.97 26.87
N ILE A 180 8.75 -19.34 25.86
CA ILE A 180 8.16 -19.19 24.52
C ILE A 180 7.91 -20.56 23.89
N GLY A 181 8.81 -21.52 24.06
CA GLY A 181 8.64 -22.88 23.56
C GLY A 181 7.47 -23.65 24.18
N GLN A 182 7.08 -23.30 25.40
CA GLN A 182 5.98 -23.92 26.15
C GLN A 182 4.69 -23.10 26.14
N PHE A 183 4.70 -21.94 25.47
CA PHE A 183 3.55 -21.04 25.42
C PHE A 183 2.34 -21.71 24.76
N ASP A 184 1.21 -21.71 25.48
CA ASP A 184 -0.01 -22.45 25.14
C ASP A 184 -1.26 -21.54 25.07
N GLY A 185 -1.06 -20.23 24.93
CA GLY A 185 -2.14 -19.25 24.87
C GLY A 185 -3.12 -19.46 23.70
N GLU A 186 -4.39 -19.14 23.95
CA GLU A 186 -5.46 -19.16 22.96
C GLU A 186 -5.75 -17.73 22.47
N ILE A 187 -5.74 -17.52 21.16
CA ILE A 187 -5.96 -16.24 20.51
C ILE A 187 -7.31 -16.28 19.79
N ASN A 188 -8.22 -15.42 20.22
CA ASN A 188 -9.53 -15.24 19.60
C ASN A 188 -9.54 -13.89 18.88
N CYS A 189 -9.62 -13.90 17.55
CA CYS A 189 -9.52 -12.68 16.75
C CYS A 189 -10.55 -12.60 15.62
N GLU A 190 -10.64 -11.43 15.01
CA GLU A 190 -11.50 -11.18 13.85
C GLU A 190 -11.12 -12.05 12.62
N PRO A 191 -12.05 -12.28 11.67
CA PRO A 191 -11.75 -12.92 10.40
C PRO A 191 -10.76 -12.08 9.56
N PRO A 192 -10.03 -12.72 8.61
CA PRO A 192 -9.05 -12.01 7.79
C PRO A 192 -9.73 -10.89 6.98
N ASN A 193 -9.17 -9.69 7.05
CA ASN A 193 -9.63 -8.50 6.35
C ASN A 193 -8.47 -7.78 5.63
N ASN A 194 -8.80 -6.82 4.78
CA ASN A 194 -7.82 -6.07 3.99
C ASN A 194 -7.41 -4.72 4.63
N LEU A 195 -7.82 -4.44 5.88
CA LEU A 195 -7.52 -3.19 6.57
C LEU A 195 -6.18 -3.28 7.29
N LEU A 196 -5.13 -2.63 6.74
CA LEU A 196 -3.77 -2.68 7.29
C LEU A 196 -3.68 -2.17 8.74
N ASN A 197 -4.52 -1.19 9.10
CA ASN A 197 -4.46 -0.49 10.39
C ASN A 197 -5.38 -1.06 11.47
N LYS A 198 -6.18 -2.09 11.16
CA LYS A 198 -7.17 -2.64 12.08
C LYS A 198 -6.86 -4.09 12.41
N PHE A 199 -6.72 -4.41 13.69
CA PHE A 199 -6.68 -5.78 14.17
C PHE A 199 -7.35 -5.82 15.54
N GLU A 200 -8.31 -6.72 15.70
CA GLU A 200 -9.01 -6.94 16.96
C GLU A 200 -8.91 -8.41 17.36
N GLY A 201 -8.53 -8.64 18.61
CA GLY A 201 -8.56 -9.95 19.22
C GLY A 201 -8.25 -9.91 20.70
N ASN A 202 -8.32 -11.08 21.33
CA ASN A 202 -8.02 -11.30 22.74
C ASN A 202 -7.10 -12.51 22.86
N LEU A 203 -6.07 -12.41 23.71
CA LEU A 203 -5.26 -13.52 24.15
C LEU A 203 -5.79 -14.01 25.50
N ILE A 204 -6.17 -15.28 25.57
CA ILE A 204 -6.57 -15.95 26.80
C ILE A 204 -5.38 -16.79 27.26
N TRP A 205 -4.81 -16.43 28.42
CA TRP A 205 -3.66 -17.11 28.98
C TRP A 205 -3.65 -17.04 30.51
N ASN A 206 -3.32 -18.14 31.18
CA ASN A 206 -3.30 -18.26 32.65
C ASN A 206 -4.59 -17.78 33.37
N GLY A 207 -5.74 -17.90 32.72
CA GLY A 207 -7.04 -17.46 33.26
C GLY A 207 -7.31 -15.96 33.14
N ASN A 208 -6.40 -15.19 32.53
CA ASN A 208 -6.57 -13.78 32.22
C ASN A 208 -6.84 -13.58 30.72
N THR A 209 -7.52 -12.48 30.39
CA THR A 209 -7.80 -12.06 29.03
C THR A 209 -7.05 -10.76 28.74
N TYR A 210 -6.19 -10.79 27.73
CA TYR A 210 -5.39 -9.65 27.30
C TYR A 210 -5.89 -9.13 25.96
N ALA A 211 -6.16 -7.85 25.89
CA ALA A 211 -6.64 -7.20 24.68
C ALA A 211 -5.52 -7.09 23.63
N LEU A 212 -5.77 -7.59 22.43
CA LEU A 212 -4.88 -7.48 21.28
C LEU A 212 -5.37 -6.39 20.33
N ASP A 213 -4.44 -5.62 19.80
CA ASP A 213 -4.64 -4.53 18.84
C ASP A 213 -3.61 -4.60 17.72
N ASN A 214 -3.67 -3.66 16.77
CA ASN A 214 -2.76 -3.64 15.62
C ASN A 214 -1.29 -3.40 16.01
N ASP A 215 -1.02 -2.80 17.18
CA ASP A 215 0.35 -2.52 17.65
C ASP A 215 1.09 -3.75 18.17
N LYS A 216 0.37 -4.85 18.39
CA LYS A 216 0.92 -6.15 18.76
C LYS A 216 1.15 -7.06 17.55
N ILE A 217 0.83 -6.61 16.33
CA ILE A 217 0.90 -7.44 15.11
C ILE A 217 2.02 -6.97 14.18
N LEU A 218 2.79 -7.94 13.68
CA LEU A 218 3.71 -7.77 12.56
C LEU A 218 3.07 -8.35 11.30
N LEU A 219 3.00 -7.55 10.24
CA LEU A 219 2.38 -7.96 8.98
C LEU A 219 3.41 -8.62 8.05
N ARG A 220 2.94 -9.52 7.20
CA ARG A 220 3.75 -10.11 6.13
C ARG A 220 4.31 -9.02 5.22
N GLY A 221 5.60 -9.13 4.89
CA GLY A 221 6.29 -8.18 4.01
C GLY A 221 6.95 -7.01 4.75
N CYS A 222 6.61 -6.79 6.03
CA CYS A 222 7.40 -5.92 6.89
C CYS A 222 8.83 -6.47 7.04
N ILE A 223 9.77 -5.55 7.19
CA ILE A 223 11.17 -5.87 7.51
C ILE A 223 11.43 -5.47 8.96
N LEU A 224 11.97 -6.38 9.76
CA LEU A 224 12.41 -6.06 11.11
C LEU A 224 13.65 -5.16 11.05
N ARG A 225 13.65 -4.04 11.76
CA ARG A 225 14.77 -3.10 11.82
C ARG A 225 15.08 -2.75 13.26
N ASN A 226 16.31 -2.33 13.53
CA ASN A 226 16.79 -1.86 14.84
C ASN A 226 16.32 -2.75 16.02
N THR A 227 16.23 -4.06 15.77
CA THR A 227 15.74 -5.07 16.73
C THR A 227 16.53 -6.34 16.44
N GLN A 228 17.39 -6.77 17.36
CA GLN A 228 18.27 -7.92 17.13
C GLN A 228 17.47 -9.20 16.81
N TRP A 229 16.40 -9.45 17.58
CA TRP A 229 15.50 -10.56 17.34
C TRP A 229 14.10 -10.31 17.91
N CYS A 230 13.11 -11.00 17.35
CA CYS A 230 11.79 -11.13 17.96
C CYS A 230 11.15 -12.50 17.69
N TYR A 231 10.22 -12.88 18.57
CA TYR A 231 9.37 -14.05 18.41
C TYR A 231 7.93 -13.61 18.16
N GLY A 232 7.23 -14.30 17.27
CA GLY A 232 5.82 -14.08 17.06
C GLY A 232 5.04 -15.33 16.66
N ILE A 233 3.76 -15.38 17.02
CA ILE A 233 2.83 -16.46 16.67
C ILE A 233 2.13 -16.12 15.36
N VAL A 234 2.13 -17.05 14.40
CA VAL A 234 1.44 -16.86 13.13
C VAL A 234 -0.07 -16.88 13.30
N ILE A 235 -0.71 -15.75 13.00
CA ILE A 235 -2.18 -15.60 13.03
C ILE A 235 -2.75 -15.86 11.64
N PHE A 236 -2.29 -15.13 10.63
CA PHE A 236 -2.76 -15.27 9.24
C PHE A 236 -1.64 -15.76 8.33
N ALA A 237 -1.95 -16.70 7.43
CA ALA A 237 -0.96 -17.31 6.54
C ALA A 237 -1.43 -17.28 5.08
N GLY A 238 -0.48 -17.08 4.16
CA GLY A 238 -0.71 -17.09 2.72
C GLY A 238 -1.76 -16.09 2.28
N ARG A 239 -2.83 -16.56 1.63
CA ARG A 239 -3.90 -15.70 1.09
C ARG A 239 -4.69 -14.94 2.16
N ASP A 240 -4.65 -15.39 3.41
CA ASP A 240 -5.36 -14.76 4.53
C ASP A 240 -4.58 -13.56 5.08
N THR A 241 -3.31 -13.39 4.71
CA THR A 241 -2.50 -12.24 5.14
C THR A 241 -3.01 -10.94 4.50
N LYS A 242 -2.93 -9.83 5.25
CA LYS A 242 -3.44 -8.55 4.77
C LYS A 242 -2.77 -8.08 3.48
N LEU A 243 -1.47 -8.36 3.31
CA LEU A 243 -0.72 -8.08 2.08
C LEU A 243 -1.34 -8.80 0.86
N MET A 244 -1.68 -10.08 1.01
CA MET A 244 -2.26 -10.87 -0.07
C MET A 244 -3.72 -10.52 -0.36
N MET A 245 -4.47 -10.07 0.64
CA MET A 245 -5.84 -9.58 0.43
C MET A 245 -5.88 -8.25 -0.34
N ASN A 246 -4.84 -7.42 -0.20
CA ASN A 246 -4.66 -6.18 -0.98
C ASN A 246 -3.98 -6.42 -2.34
N SER A 247 -3.45 -7.61 -2.59
CA SER A 247 -2.85 -7.97 -3.87
C SER A 247 -3.94 -8.11 -4.96
N GLY A 248 -3.97 -7.16 -5.89
CA GLY A 248 -4.93 -7.16 -6.99
C GLY A 248 -4.81 -8.38 -7.90
N LYS A 249 -5.95 -8.86 -8.44
CA LYS A 249 -5.96 -9.91 -9.46
C LYS A 249 -5.40 -9.37 -10.77
N ALA A 250 -4.40 -10.02 -11.35
CA ALA A 250 -3.81 -9.63 -12.62
C ALA A 250 -4.80 -9.81 -13.79
N THR A 251 -5.50 -8.73 -14.16
CA THR A 251 -6.40 -8.69 -15.32
C THR A 251 -5.62 -8.40 -16.61
N PHE A 252 -6.11 -8.92 -17.74
CA PHE A 252 -5.56 -8.59 -19.05
C PHE A 252 -6.06 -7.19 -19.45
N LYS A 253 -5.17 -6.22 -19.59
CA LYS A 253 -5.50 -4.85 -20.01
C LYS A 253 -5.59 -4.82 -21.54
N ARG A 254 -6.70 -4.31 -22.09
CA ARG A 254 -6.91 -4.10 -23.55
C ARG A 254 -6.89 -2.60 -23.85
N THR A 255 -6.15 -2.18 -24.87
CA THR A 255 -6.05 -0.76 -25.26
C THR A 255 -7.26 -0.30 -26.08
N SER A 256 -7.45 1.01 -26.17
CA SER A 256 -8.41 1.68 -27.05
C SER A 256 -8.14 1.32 -28.52
N ILE A 257 -6.86 1.30 -28.91
CA ILE A 257 -6.41 0.90 -30.24
C ILE A 257 -6.78 -0.57 -30.53
N ASP A 258 -6.61 -1.48 -29.57
CA ASP A 258 -7.02 -2.88 -29.77
C ASP A 258 -8.53 -3.00 -30.06
N ARG A 259 -9.37 -2.17 -29.42
CA ARG A 259 -10.82 -2.12 -29.68
C ARG A 259 -11.13 -1.53 -31.05
N LEU A 260 -10.45 -0.46 -31.44
CA LEU A 260 -10.60 0.16 -32.76
C LEU A 260 -10.21 -0.81 -33.87
N LEU A 261 -9.06 -1.48 -33.74
CA LEU A 261 -8.58 -2.48 -34.69
C LEU A 261 -9.60 -3.61 -34.87
N ASN A 262 -10.17 -4.12 -33.77
CA ASN A 262 -11.21 -5.15 -33.86
C ASN A 262 -12.45 -4.66 -34.64
N TRP A 263 -12.91 -3.43 -34.43
CA TRP A 263 -14.03 -2.87 -35.19
C TRP A 263 -13.72 -2.69 -36.68
N LEU A 264 -12.52 -2.18 -37.00
CA LEU A 264 -12.06 -2.06 -38.38
C LEU A 264 -12.01 -3.43 -39.07
N ILE A 265 -11.53 -4.45 -38.38
CA ILE A 265 -11.46 -5.82 -38.92
C ILE A 265 -12.84 -6.40 -39.16
N ILE A 266 -13.80 -6.19 -38.24
CA ILE A 266 -15.20 -6.57 -38.49
C ILE A 266 -15.70 -5.92 -39.77
N GLY A 267 -15.48 -4.61 -39.93
CA GLY A 267 -15.87 -3.86 -41.12
C GLY A 267 -15.23 -4.40 -42.40
N ILE A 268 -13.92 -4.69 -42.37
CA ILE A 268 -13.18 -5.26 -43.50
C ILE A 268 -13.70 -6.66 -43.85
N VAL A 269 -13.95 -7.52 -42.85
CA VAL A 269 -14.49 -8.87 -43.06
C VAL A 269 -15.89 -8.80 -43.67
N ILE A 270 -16.77 -7.92 -43.18
CA ILE A 270 -18.11 -7.71 -43.77
C ILE A 270 -17.99 -7.24 -45.23
N PHE A 271 -17.10 -6.28 -45.49
CA PHE A 271 -16.83 -5.79 -46.84
C PHE A 271 -16.32 -6.90 -47.77
N LEU A 272 -15.39 -7.72 -47.29
CA LEU A 272 -14.85 -8.89 -48.00
C LEU A 272 -15.96 -9.89 -48.34
N PHE A 273 -16.78 -10.27 -47.36
CA PHE A 273 -17.93 -11.17 -47.60
C PHE A 273 -18.90 -10.59 -48.64
N GLY A 274 -19.17 -9.28 -48.59
CA GLY A 274 -20.00 -8.59 -49.58
C GLY A 274 -19.40 -8.64 -51.00
N MET A 275 -18.11 -8.35 -51.13
CA MET A 275 -17.40 -8.43 -52.41
C MET A 275 -17.37 -9.85 -52.97
N CYS A 276 -17.01 -10.85 -52.15
CA CYS A 276 -17.00 -12.25 -52.55
C CYS A 276 -18.40 -12.72 -52.95
N PHE A 277 -19.44 -12.31 -52.23
CA PHE A 277 -20.83 -12.65 -52.55
C PHE A 277 -21.24 -12.11 -53.92
N LEU A 278 -20.93 -10.84 -54.21
CA LEU A 278 -21.18 -10.24 -55.52
C LEU A 278 -20.44 -10.98 -56.65
N CYS A 279 -19.16 -11.33 -56.42
CA CYS A 279 -18.39 -12.12 -57.38
C CYS A 279 -18.95 -13.54 -57.57
N GLY A 280 -19.40 -14.20 -56.50
CA GLY A 280 -20.05 -15.51 -56.56
C GLY A 280 -21.35 -15.47 -57.36
N VAL A 281 -22.21 -14.47 -57.11
CA VAL A 281 -23.45 -14.26 -57.88
C VAL A 281 -23.15 -13.97 -59.35
N ALA A 282 -22.19 -13.08 -59.64
CA ALA A 282 -21.78 -12.77 -61.00
C ALA A 282 -21.23 -14.01 -61.74
N SER A 283 -20.45 -14.84 -61.05
CA SER A 283 -19.97 -16.12 -61.56
C SER A 283 -21.13 -17.09 -61.83
N GLY A 284 -22.08 -17.24 -60.92
CA GLY A 284 -23.26 -18.09 -61.13
C GLY A 284 -24.14 -17.66 -62.30
N ILE A 285 -24.32 -16.35 -62.48
CA ILE A 285 -25.01 -15.79 -63.65
C ILE A 285 -24.25 -16.15 -64.93
N TRP A 286 -22.93 -15.95 -64.95
CA TRP A 286 -22.10 -16.28 -66.10
C TRP A 286 -22.14 -17.78 -66.44
N GLU A 287 -22.03 -18.65 -65.43
CA GLU A 287 -22.07 -20.10 -65.59
C GLU A 287 -23.40 -20.57 -66.18
N ASN A 288 -24.51 -19.99 -65.73
CA ASN A 288 -25.84 -20.32 -66.24
C ASN A 288 -26.04 -19.88 -67.70
N PHE A 289 -25.60 -18.66 -68.05
CA PHE A 289 -25.85 -18.10 -69.38
C PHE A 289 -24.84 -18.52 -70.46
N LYS A 290 -23.58 -18.75 -70.10
CA LYS A 290 -22.49 -19.02 -71.04
C LYS A 290 -21.56 -20.17 -70.62
N GLY A 291 -21.35 -20.35 -69.31
CA GLY A 291 -20.39 -21.34 -68.82
C GLY A 291 -20.77 -22.79 -69.11
N TYR A 292 -22.06 -23.15 -69.04
CA TYR A 292 -22.53 -24.49 -69.41
C TYR A 292 -22.16 -24.85 -70.86
N ASP A 293 -22.47 -23.98 -71.80
CA ASP A 293 -22.23 -24.21 -73.23
C ASP A 293 -20.72 -24.18 -73.56
N PHE A 294 -19.92 -23.42 -72.80
CA PHE A 294 -18.46 -23.37 -72.91
C PHE A 294 -17.79 -24.61 -72.29
N ALA A 295 -18.32 -25.11 -71.17
CA ALA A 295 -17.79 -26.25 -70.45
C ALA A 295 -18.01 -27.57 -71.21
N GLU A 296 -19.17 -27.72 -71.87
CA GLU A 296 -19.47 -28.85 -72.75
C GLU A 296 -18.52 -28.89 -73.96
N ALA A 297 -18.04 -27.73 -74.44
CA ALA A 297 -17.25 -27.61 -75.65
C ALA A 297 -15.72 -27.59 -75.43
N PHE A 298 -15.23 -27.00 -74.34
CA PHE A 298 -13.78 -26.70 -74.19
C PHE A 298 -13.19 -26.96 -72.80
N LEU A 299 -13.97 -26.99 -71.73
CA LEU A 299 -13.47 -27.17 -70.36
C LEU A 299 -14.48 -27.95 -69.49
N PRO A 300 -14.45 -29.30 -69.52
CA PRO A 300 -15.41 -30.12 -68.80
C PRO A 300 -15.41 -29.81 -67.31
N TRP A 301 -16.61 -29.77 -66.71
CA TRP A 301 -16.78 -29.62 -65.27
C TRP A 301 -16.20 -30.81 -64.51
N ASP A 302 -15.73 -30.53 -63.30
CA ASP A 302 -15.19 -31.55 -62.39
C ASP A 302 -16.29 -32.56 -62.00
N GLU A 303 -15.93 -33.84 -61.76
CA GLU A 303 -16.90 -34.93 -61.49
C GLU A 303 -17.83 -34.67 -60.28
N HIS A 304 -17.47 -33.70 -59.46
CA HIS A 304 -18.17 -33.30 -58.25
C HIS A 304 -19.29 -32.25 -58.49
N ILE A 305 -19.45 -31.74 -59.72
CA ILE A 305 -20.46 -30.72 -60.06
C ILE A 305 -21.74 -31.41 -60.60
N PRO A 306 -22.94 -31.08 -60.08
CA PRO A 306 -24.20 -31.66 -60.58
C PRO A 306 -24.41 -31.44 -62.09
N GLU A 307 -24.90 -32.47 -62.79
CA GLU A 307 -25.17 -32.42 -64.24
C GLU A 307 -26.28 -31.43 -64.64
N GLY A 308 -27.15 -31.02 -63.71
CA GLY A 308 -28.22 -30.05 -63.98
C GLY A 308 -27.68 -28.63 -64.21
N LYS A 309 -28.05 -27.98 -65.32
CA LYS A 309 -27.58 -26.62 -65.68
C LYS A 309 -27.74 -25.57 -64.57
N ALA A 310 -28.88 -25.57 -63.87
CA ALA A 310 -29.13 -24.64 -62.77
C ALA A 310 -28.40 -25.03 -61.48
N ASP A 311 -28.42 -26.33 -61.13
CA ASP A 311 -27.83 -26.85 -59.90
C ASP A 311 -26.30 -26.81 -59.94
N GLY A 312 -25.70 -27.13 -61.10
CA GLY A 312 -24.26 -27.04 -61.33
C GLY A 312 -23.75 -25.60 -61.37
N ALA A 313 -24.50 -24.67 -61.98
CA ALA A 313 -24.16 -23.24 -61.93
C ALA A 313 -24.24 -22.68 -60.50
N ALA A 314 -25.23 -23.10 -59.71
CA ALA A 314 -25.36 -22.70 -58.31
C ALA A 314 -24.24 -23.28 -57.43
N PHE A 315 -23.86 -24.54 -57.65
CA PHE A 315 -22.77 -25.19 -56.93
C PHE A 315 -21.40 -24.59 -57.30
N SER A 316 -21.16 -24.32 -58.59
CA SER A 316 -19.97 -23.62 -59.07
C SER A 316 -19.87 -22.20 -58.49
N ALA A 317 -20.98 -21.46 -58.44
CA ALA A 317 -21.04 -20.14 -57.81
C ALA A 317 -20.67 -20.17 -56.31
N PHE A 318 -21.11 -21.20 -55.59
CA PHE A 318 -20.78 -21.41 -54.19
C PHE A 318 -19.30 -21.75 -53.98
N LEU A 319 -18.73 -22.62 -54.82
CA LEU A 319 -17.29 -22.93 -54.78
C LEU A 319 -16.44 -21.71 -55.13
N ASN A 320 -16.83 -20.95 -56.15
CA ASN A 320 -16.15 -19.70 -56.52
C ASN A 320 -16.28 -18.63 -55.43
N PHE A 321 -17.43 -18.54 -54.74
CA PHE A 321 -17.59 -17.68 -53.56
C PHE A 321 -16.56 -18.01 -52.46
N ILE A 322 -16.42 -19.30 -52.11
CA ILE A 322 -15.41 -19.77 -51.15
C ILE A 322 -13.99 -19.51 -51.68
N GLY A 323 -13.73 -19.78 -52.96
CA GLY A 323 -12.44 -19.53 -53.61
C GLY A 323 -12.04 -18.05 -53.56
N TYR A 324 -12.99 -17.14 -53.81
CA TYR A 324 -12.74 -15.70 -53.74
C TYR A 324 -12.47 -15.22 -52.31
N ILE A 325 -13.13 -15.78 -51.28
CA ILE A 325 -12.80 -15.47 -49.87
C ILE A 325 -11.33 -15.80 -49.58
N ILE A 326 -10.85 -16.92 -50.11
CA ILE A 326 -9.47 -17.39 -49.90
C ILE A 326 -8.47 -16.54 -50.67
N VAL A 327 -8.75 -16.23 -51.94
CA VAL A 327 -7.86 -15.40 -52.76
C VAL A 327 -7.76 -13.98 -52.20
N LEU A 328 -8.88 -13.41 -51.76
CA LEU A 328 -8.96 -12.05 -51.23
C LEU A 328 -8.67 -11.99 -49.71
N GLN A 329 -8.20 -13.07 -49.09
CA GLN A 329 -7.88 -13.10 -47.66
C GLN A 329 -6.82 -12.06 -47.26
N THR A 330 -5.98 -11.62 -48.20
CA THR A 330 -4.93 -10.61 -47.99
C THR A 330 -5.48 -9.23 -47.63
N VAL A 331 -6.79 -9.00 -47.84
CA VAL A 331 -7.47 -7.76 -47.44
C VAL A 331 -7.48 -7.59 -45.91
N VAL A 332 -7.46 -8.68 -45.15
CA VAL A 332 -7.23 -8.64 -43.68
C VAL A 332 -5.76 -8.98 -43.43
N PRO A 333 -4.88 -8.00 -43.19
CA PRO A 333 -3.46 -8.25 -43.02
C PRO A 333 -3.15 -8.94 -41.69
N ILE A 334 -2.70 -10.21 -41.74
CA ILE A 334 -2.20 -10.96 -40.57
C ILE A 334 -1.06 -10.19 -39.88
N SER A 335 -0.22 -9.51 -40.67
CA SER A 335 0.93 -8.76 -40.19
C SER A 335 0.58 -7.55 -39.33
N LEU A 336 -0.65 -7.03 -39.38
CA LEU A 336 -1.04 -5.82 -38.65
C LEU A 336 -0.84 -5.97 -37.14
N TYR A 337 -1.27 -7.10 -36.55
CA TYR A 337 -1.13 -7.33 -35.12
C TYR A 337 0.32 -7.52 -34.69
N VAL A 338 1.09 -8.28 -35.47
CA VAL A 338 2.50 -8.54 -35.18
C VAL A 338 3.30 -7.22 -35.25
N SER A 339 3.05 -6.42 -36.28
CA SER A 339 3.70 -5.11 -36.43
C SER A 339 3.38 -4.19 -35.25
N VAL A 340 2.12 -4.12 -34.82
CA VAL A 340 1.72 -3.32 -33.65
C VAL A 340 2.41 -3.83 -32.38
N GLU A 341 2.49 -5.15 -32.16
CA GLU A 341 3.19 -5.72 -31.00
C GLU A 341 4.70 -5.40 -31.01
N ILE A 342 5.36 -5.48 -32.17
CA ILE A 342 6.78 -5.14 -32.32
C ILE A 342 7.02 -3.64 -32.12
N ILE A 343 6.17 -2.78 -32.68
CA ILE A 343 6.26 -1.32 -32.51
C ILE A 343 6.13 -0.96 -31.03
N ARG A 344 5.13 -1.52 -30.34
CA ARG A 344 4.93 -1.34 -28.91
C ARG A 344 6.15 -1.79 -28.11
N LEU A 345 6.75 -2.93 -28.43
CA LEU A 345 7.99 -3.39 -27.80
C LEU A 345 9.16 -2.42 -28.02
N ALA A 346 9.36 -1.96 -29.26
CA ALA A 346 10.42 -1.01 -29.59
C ALA A 346 10.25 0.33 -28.84
N GLN A 347 9.03 0.87 -28.80
CA GLN A 347 8.69 2.08 -28.04
C GLN A 347 8.99 1.92 -26.53
N SER A 348 8.73 0.73 -25.97
CA SER A 348 9.07 0.44 -24.57
C SER A 348 10.57 0.53 -24.29
N PHE A 349 11.43 0.18 -25.25
CA PHE A 349 12.87 0.35 -25.11
C PHE A 349 13.30 1.81 -25.23
N LEU A 350 12.67 2.58 -26.14
CA LEU A 350 12.96 4.01 -26.29
C LEU A 350 12.66 4.78 -24.99
N ILE A 351 11.56 4.49 -24.31
CA ILE A 351 11.23 5.07 -22.99
C ILE A 351 12.32 4.74 -21.95
N ASN A 352 12.85 3.52 -21.98
CA ASN A 352 13.86 3.09 -21.01
C ASN A 352 15.25 3.69 -21.24
N TRP A 353 15.54 4.13 -22.47
CA TRP A 353 16.83 4.68 -22.87
C TRP A 353 16.87 6.21 -22.84
N ASP A 354 15.79 6.86 -22.47
CA ASP A 354 15.71 8.32 -22.45
C ASP A 354 16.53 8.91 -21.28
N GLU A 355 17.54 9.71 -21.61
CA GLU A 355 18.40 10.38 -20.64
C GLU A 355 17.70 11.55 -19.93
N GLU A 356 16.69 12.16 -20.55
CA GLU A 356 15.93 13.25 -19.91
C GLU A 356 15.04 12.73 -18.77
N MET A 357 14.66 11.45 -18.82
CA MET A 357 13.89 10.77 -17.76
C MET A 357 14.79 10.00 -16.77
N TYR A 358 16.01 10.51 -16.53
CA TYR A 358 16.95 10.00 -15.54
C TYR A 358 16.93 10.81 -14.25
N TYR A 359 16.78 10.14 -13.11
CA TYR A 359 16.82 10.78 -11.80
C TYR A 359 18.14 10.53 -11.07
N LYS A 360 18.96 11.58 -10.99
CA LYS A 360 20.34 11.52 -10.46
C LYS A 360 20.45 11.08 -9.00
N LYS A 361 19.49 11.44 -8.13
CA LYS A 361 19.59 11.14 -6.70
C LYS A 361 19.46 9.65 -6.40
N SER A 362 18.66 8.91 -7.15
CA SER A 362 18.47 7.47 -6.99
C SER A 362 19.19 6.61 -8.03
N ASP A 363 19.89 7.22 -8.98
CA ASP A 363 20.55 6.54 -10.11
C ASP A 363 19.59 5.62 -10.88
N THR A 364 18.39 6.13 -11.20
CA THR A 364 17.34 5.35 -11.89
C THR A 364 16.83 6.04 -13.14
N TYR A 365 16.70 5.26 -14.21
CA TYR A 365 16.00 5.63 -15.44
C TYR A 365 14.51 5.26 -15.38
N ALA A 366 13.69 5.94 -16.20
CA ALA A 366 12.32 5.50 -16.45
C ALA A 366 12.29 4.04 -16.93
N LYS A 367 11.32 3.26 -16.44
CA LYS A 367 11.17 1.85 -16.79
C LYS A 367 9.74 1.51 -17.17
N ALA A 368 9.51 1.28 -18.46
CA ALA A 368 8.25 0.76 -18.98
C ALA A 368 8.08 -0.71 -18.56
N ARG A 369 7.29 -0.94 -17.51
CA ARG A 369 6.99 -2.29 -16.99
C ARG A 369 5.96 -3.04 -17.83
N THR A 370 5.10 -2.33 -18.56
CA THR A 370 4.08 -2.93 -19.43
C THR A 370 4.35 -2.50 -20.87
N THR A 371 4.64 -3.46 -21.73
CA THR A 371 5.02 -3.18 -23.13
C THR A 371 3.83 -2.84 -24.04
N THR A 372 2.59 -3.01 -23.59
CA THR A 372 1.39 -2.91 -24.45
C THR A 372 0.61 -1.60 -24.36
N LEU A 373 0.99 -0.69 -23.45
CA LEU A 373 0.19 0.50 -23.11
C LEU A 373 0.82 1.82 -23.55
N ASN A 374 1.88 1.77 -24.36
CA ASN A 374 2.68 2.96 -24.66
C ASN A 374 1.87 4.04 -25.39
N GLU A 375 0.98 3.65 -26.30
CA GLU A 375 0.12 4.59 -27.03
C GLU A 375 -0.93 5.29 -26.15
N GLU A 376 -1.32 4.69 -25.03
CA GLU A 376 -2.35 5.23 -24.14
C GLU A 376 -1.83 6.47 -23.42
N LEU A 377 -0.51 6.58 -23.24
CA LEU A 377 0.12 7.75 -22.62
C LEU A 377 -0.21 9.05 -23.39
N GLY A 378 -0.40 8.97 -24.71
CA GLY A 378 -0.82 10.10 -25.53
C GLY A 378 -2.32 10.40 -25.51
N GLN A 379 -3.13 9.57 -24.83
CA GLN A 379 -4.59 9.66 -24.76
C GLN A 379 -5.09 9.95 -23.34
N ILE A 380 -4.19 10.21 -22.39
CA ILE A 380 -4.57 10.48 -21.01
C ILE A 380 -5.29 11.84 -20.91
N GLU A 381 -6.57 11.81 -20.54
CA GLU A 381 -7.36 13.03 -20.27
C GLU A 381 -7.33 13.41 -18.78
N TYR A 382 -7.21 12.42 -17.90
CA TYR A 382 -7.27 12.59 -16.46
C TYR A 382 -6.01 12.02 -15.80
N ILE A 383 -5.28 12.87 -15.09
CA ILE A 383 -4.17 12.46 -14.24
C ILE A 383 -4.66 12.46 -12.80
N PHE A 384 -4.84 11.27 -12.25
CA PHE A 384 -5.05 11.09 -10.81
C PHE A 384 -3.68 11.06 -10.15
N SER A 385 -3.26 12.19 -9.59
CA SER A 385 -2.02 12.28 -8.83
C SER A 385 -2.29 11.97 -7.37
N ASP A 386 -1.46 11.12 -6.78
CA ASP A 386 -1.37 11.09 -5.32
C ASP A 386 -0.73 12.39 -4.84
N LYS A 387 -1.09 12.85 -3.64
CA LYS A 387 -0.51 14.04 -3.02
C LYS A 387 0.85 13.68 -2.40
N THR A 388 0.85 12.67 -1.54
CA THR A 388 2.02 12.30 -0.74
C THR A 388 2.99 11.48 -1.59
N GLY A 389 4.28 11.82 -1.54
CA GLY A 389 5.32 11.10 -2.30
C GLY A 389 5.34 11.37 -3.81
N THR A 390 4.33 12.06 -4.37
CA THR A 390 4.27 12.46 -5.78
C THR A 390 4.31 13.98 -5.94
N LEU A 391 3.33 14.71 -5.40
CA LEU A 391 3.32 16.19 -5.46
C LEU A 391 4.21 16.81 -4.38
N THR A 392 4.22 16.22 -3.18
CA THR A 392 5.01 16.70 -2.05
C THR A 392 6.09 15.70 -1.69
N GLN A 393 7.29 16.21 -1.34
CA GLN A 393 8.30 15.41 -0.67
C GLN A 393 7.77 15.00 0.71
N ASN A 394 8.11 13.80 1.18
CA ASN A 394 7.70 13.32 2.51
C ASN A 394 8.58 13.91 3.62
N ILE A 395 8.71 15.24 3.64
CA ILE A 395 9.48 16.00 4.63
C ILE A 395 8.53 17.04 5.21
N MET A 396 8.33 17.00 6.53
CA MET A 396 7.52 17.95 7.26
C MET A 396 8.42 18.88 8.07
N THR A 397 8.07 20.16 8.11
CA THR A 397 8.83 21.17 8.85
C THR A 397 7.89 21.99 9.71
N PHE A 398 8.23 22.16 10.99
CA PHE A 398 7.54 23.11 11.85
C PHE A 398 7.83 24.54 11.40
N ASN A 399 6.79 25.34 11.18
CA ASN A 399 6.92 26.66 10.56
C ASN A 399 6.43 27.79 11.48
N LYS A 400 5.21 27.67 12.01
CA LYS A 400 4.56 28.71 12.83
C LYS A 400 3.81 28.09 13.99
N CYS A 401 3.61 28.86 15.05
CA CYS A 401 2.74 28.47 16.17
C CYS A 401 2.03 29.68 16.77
N SER A 402 0.85 29.43 17.34
CA SER A 402 0.19 30.39 18.22
C SER A 402 0.16 29.85 19.65
N ILE A 403 0.68 30.62 20.60
CA ILE A 403 0.75 30.27 22.03
C ILE A 403 0.13 31.41 22.80
N HIS A 404 -0.87 31.13 23.64
CA HIS A 404 -1.60 32.16 24.40
C HIS A 404 -2.04 33.38 23.57
N ALA A 405 -2.63 33.13 22.39
CA ALA A 405 -3.04 34.14 21.40
C ALA A 405 -1.92 35.04 20.86
N GLN A 406 -0.66 34.61 20.94
CA GLN A 406 0.47 35.28 20.28
C GLN A 406 0.97 34.41 19.14
N CYS A 407 1.14 35.01 17.95
CA CYS A 407 1.62 34.32 16.75
C CYS A 407 3.13 34.42 16.66
N TYR A 408 3.79 33.31 16.36
CA TYR A 408 5.23 33.19 16.16
C TYR A 408 5.55 32.52 14.82
N GLY A 409 6.70 32.87 14.24
CA GLY A 409 7.18 32.32 12.97
C GLY A 409 7.01 33.24 11.76
N ASP A 410 6.35 34.39 11.91
CA ASP A 410 6.35 35.45 10.90
C ASP A 410 7.63 36.30 11.05
N VAL A 411 8.36 36.53 9.95
CA VAL A 411 9.49 37.46 9.93
C VAL A 411 8.94 38.85 9.66
N ILE A 412 9.04 39.75 10.63
CA ILE A 412 8.52 41.11 10.53
C ILE A 412 9.69 42.05 10.25
N ASP A 413 9.56 42.88 9.21
CA ASP A 413 10.50 43.96 8.94
C ASP A 413 10.43 45.02 10.08
N PRO A 414 11.52 45.29 10.80
CA PRO A 414 11.53 46.24 11.91
C PRO A 414 11.13 47.67 11.51
N ASP A 415 11.37 48.06 10.25
CA ASP A 415 11.15 49.43 9.78
C ASP A 415 9.73 49.64 9.23
N SER A 416 9.19 48.65 8.51
CA SER A 416 7.86 48.75 7.87
C SER A 416 6.74 48.07 8.67
N GLY A 417 7.08 47.13 9.57
CA GLY A 417 6.11 46.29 10.28
C GLY A 417 5.39 45.28 9.38
N GLU A 418 5.81 45.12 8.13
CA GLU A 418 5.24 44.16 7.19
C GLU A 418 5.87 42.77 7.35
N ILE A 419 5.11 41.73 6.99
CA ILE A 419 5.57 40.34 7.01
C ILE A 419 6.39 40.08 5.75
N LEU A 420 7.65 39.67 5.94
CA LEU A 420 8.57 39.32 4.86
C LEU A 420 8.38 37.87 4.43
N GLU A 421 8.42 37.63 3.11
CA GLU A 421 8.43 36.28 2.55
C GLU A 421 9.79 35.62 2.80
N VAL A 422 9.78 34.42 3.36
CA VAL A 422 11.00 33.68 3.66
C VAL A 422 11.59 33.13 2.37
N THR A 423 12.83 33.50 2.07
CA THR A 423 13.58 33.03 0.90
C THR A 423 14.79 32.21 1.36
N GLU A 424 15.48 31.55 0.42
CA GLU A 424 16.71 30.79 0.73
C GLU A 424 17.83 31.66 1.36
N HIS A 425 17.74 32.99 1.24
CA HIS A 425 18.71 33.94 1.77
C HIS A 425 18.32 34.53 3.13
N THR A 426 17.12 34.22 3.65
CA THR A 426 16.69 34.70 4.97
C THR A 426 17.50 34.00 6.07
N PRO A 427 18.14 34.72 7.00
CA PRO A 427 18.93 34.12 8.06
C PRO A 427 18.02 33.35 9.04
N SER A 428 18.38 32.12 9.37
CA SER A 428 17.69 31.33 10.40
C SER A 428 18.17 31.69 11.80
N VAL A 429 17.33 31.44 12.79
CA VAL A 429 17.65 31.51 14.21
C VAL A 429 18.81 30.58 14.55
N ASP A 430 19.73 31.07 15.38
CA ASP A 430 20.88 30.30 15.84
C ASP A 430 20.53 29.48 17.09
N PHE A 431 20.45 28.16 16.92
CA PHE A 431 20.19 27.20 17.99
C PHE A 431 21.47 26.60 18.61
N SER A 432 22.65 27.13 18.30
CA SER A 432 23.96 26.59 18.75
C SER A 432 24.13 26.48 20.27
N GLN A 433 23.33 27.20 21.06
CA GLN A 433 23.31 27.07 22.52
C GLN A 433 22.77 25.72 23.00
N ASN A 434 21.97 25.05 22.19
CA ASN A 434 21.40 23.75 22.49
C ASN A 434 22.30 22.64 21.93
N ALA A 435 22.89 21.84 22.82
CA ALA A 435 23.77 20.73 22.44
C ALA A 435 23.08 19.67 21.57
N TYR A 436 21.74 19.61 21.60
CA TYR A 436 20.95 18.67 20.82
C TYR A 436 20.32 19.33 19.58
N ALA A 437 20.69 20.55 19.18
CA ALA A 437 20.10 21.17 18.00
C ALA A 437 20.36 20.37 16.70
N GLU A 438 19.38 20.36 15.80
CA GLU A 438 19.48 19.69 14.50
C GLU A 438 19.93 20.69 13.43
N GLU A 439 20.98 20.36 12.67
CA GLU A 439 21.49 21.25 11.61
C GLU A 439 20.49 21.52 10.49
N SER A 440 19.58 20.56 10.25
CA SER A 440 18.53 20.67 9.23
C SER A 440 17.35 21.53 9.67
N PHE A 441 17.19 21.79 10.98
CA PHE A 441 16.06 22.55 11.49
C PHE A 441 16.25 24.04 11.21
N LYS A 442 15.23 24.66 10.62
CA LYS A 442 15.23 26.08 10.30
C LYS A 442 13.98 26.73 10.87
N PHE A 443 14.20 27.76 11.67
CA PHE A 443 13.17 28.67 12.17
C PHE A 443 13.68 30.10 12.00
N TYR A 444 12.79 31.06 11.78
CA TYR A 444 13.18 32.41 11.37
C TYR A 444 12.76 33.51 12.35
N ASP A 445 11.92 33.20 13.34
CA ASP A 445 11.46 34.17 14.33
C ASP A 445 12.27 34.05 15.64
N GLN A 446 13.16 35.03 15.87
CA GLN A 446 14.01 35.07 17.06
C GLN A 446 13.21 35.34 18.35
N ASN A 447 12.06 36.02 18.26
CA ASN A 447 11.30 36.45 19.44
C ASN A 447 10.81 35.27 20.28
N LEU A 448 10.51 34.14 19.64
CA LEU A 448 10.07 32.93 20.34
C LEU A 448 11.20 32.34 21.19
N LEU A 449 12.41 32.23 20.63
CA LEU A 449 13.58 31.73 21.35
C LEU A 449 13.93 32.66 22.51
N ASP A 450 13.89 33.97 22.28
CA ASP A 450 14.19 34.98 23.30
C ASP A 450 13.19 34.90 24.46
N LYS A 451 11.88 34.78 24.18
CA LYS A 451 10.86 34.59 25.22
C LYS A 451 11.06 33.32 26.02
N ILE A 452 11.35 32.20 25.37
CA ILE A 452 11.62 30.94 26.07
C ILE A 452 12.81 31.11 27.01
N ASN A 453 13.87 31.81 26.59
CA ASN A 453 15.06 32.04 27.40
C ASN A 453 14.86 33.09 28.51
N SER A 454 13.95 34.05 28.33
CA SER A 454 13.73 35.16 29.28
C SER A 454 12.72 34.87 30.40
N ILE A 455 12.06 33.71 30.40
CA ILE A 455 11.04 33.38 31.42
C ILE A 455 11.68 33.35 32.83
N GLU A 456 11.31 34.32 33.66
CA GLU A 456 11.61 34.31 35.09
C GLU A 456 10.68 33.32 35.84
N ILE A 457 11.11 32.88 37.03
CA ILE A 457 10.40 31.88 37.87
C ILE A 457 8.93 32.23 38.16
N ASN A 458 8.53 33.50 38.03
CA ASN A 458 7.19 34.00 38.36
C ASN A 458 6.30 34.31 37.13
N ASP A 459 6.78 34.14 35.90
CA ASP A 459 6.00 34.43 34.69
C ASP A 459 5.14 33.21 34.29
N PRO A 460 3.96 33.39 33.66
CA PRO A 460 3.16 32.29 33.17
C PRO A 460 3.95 31.47 32.12
N GLN A 461 4.21 30.20 32.42
CA GLN A 461 5.03 29.30 31.59
C GLN A 461 4.26 28.73 30.38
N TYR A 462 3.56 29.57 29.61
CA TYR A 462 2.73 29.10 28.49
C TYR A 462 3.57 28.49 27.37
N GLU A 463 4.65 29.16 26.96
CA GLU A 463 5.59 28.66 25.94
C GLU A 463 6.30 27.38 26.39
N GLU A 464 6.69 27.28 27.67
CA GLU A 464 7.26 26.03 28.18
C GLU A 464 6.24 24.89 28.17
N ASN A 465 5.00 25.16 28.58
CA ASN A 465 3.95 24.14 28.57
C ASN A 465 3.60 23.69 27.15
N PHE A 466 3.64 24.59 26.17
CA PHE A 466 3.48 24.28 24.76
C PHE A 466 4.55 23.29 24.28
N PHE A 467 5.83 23.60 24.47
CA PHE A 467 6.92 22.71 24.03
C PHE A 467 7.06 21.45 24.88
N ARG A 468 6.76 21.49 26.18
CA ARG A 468 6.62 20.29 27.02
C ARG A 468 5.54 19.37 26.46
N LEU A 469 4.38 19.90 26.10
CA LEU A 469 3.31 19.10 25.51
C LEU A 469 3.78 18.46 24.21
N LEU A 470 4.42 19.23 23.32
CA LEU A 470 4.97 18.71 22.07
C LEU A 470 6.01 17.60 22.31
N ALA A 471 6.83 17.70 23.34
CA ALA A 471 7.84 16.70 23.73
C ALA A 471 7.30 15.50 24.55
N LEU A 472 6.01 15.49 24.90
CA LEU A 472 5.40 14.45 25.74
C LEU A 472 4.25 13.71 25.06
N CYS A 473 3.42 14.44 24.29
CA CYS A 473 2.22 13.91 23.65
C CYS A 473 2.54 13.41 22.23
N HIS A 474 3.28 12.30 22.11
CA HIS A 474 3.62 11.69 20.81
C HIS A 474 3.96 10.21 20.94
N THR A 475 4.09 9.53 19.80
CA THR A 475 4.48 8.11 19.74
C THR A 475 5.94 7.86 19.35
N ILE A 476 6.72 8.92 19.12
CA ILE A 476 8.12 8.86 18.69
C ILE A 476 8.98 8.02 19.64
N MET A 477 9.94 7.30 19.04
CA MET A 477 11.00 6.61 19.76
C MET A 477 12.36 7.26 19.48
N PRO A 478 13.14 7.58 20.52
CA PRO A 478 14.48 8.12 20.36
C PRO A 478 15.51 6.99 20.24
N GLU A 479 16.47 7.15 19.35
CA GLU A 479 17.65 6.28 19.23
C GLU A 479 18.90 7.15 19.33
N GLU A 480 19.83 6.76 20.19
CA GLU A 480 21.10 7.48 20.37
C GLU A 480 22.20 6.66 19.69
N LYS A 481 22.66 7.13 18.53
CA LYS A 481 23.65 6.44 17.69
C LYS A 481 24.85 7.35 17.50
N ASP A 482 26.03 6.88 17.89
CA ASP A 482 27.29 7.64 17.79
C ASP A 482 27.19 9.06 18.42
N ASP A 483 26.55 9.16 19.60
CA ASP A 483 26.23 10.41 20.32
C ASP A 483 25.26 11.37 19.59
N ILE A 484 24.63 10.92 18.50
CA ILE A 484 23.59 11.65 17.78
C ILE A 484 22.23 11.07 18.17
N LEU A 485 21.34 11.93 18.67
CA LEU A 485 19.96 11.60 18.95
C LEU A 485 19.15 11.65 17.65
N GLU A 486 18.58 10.53 17.24
CA GLU A 486 17.68 10.37 16.09
C GLU A 486 16.26 10.05 16.59
N TYR A 487 15.25 10.58 15.91
CA TYR A 487 13.84 10.36 16.23
C TYR A 487 13.16 9.52 15.16
N HIS A 488 12.60 8.39 15.57
CA HIS A 488 11.81 7.53 14.71
C HIS A 488 10.33 7.73 15.00
N ALA A 489 9.59 8.27 14.03
CA ALA A 489 8.17 8.56 14.15
C ALA A 489 7.34 7.77 13.14
N GLN A 490 6.14 7.34 13.56
CA GLN A 490 5.16 6.75 12.65
C GLN A 490 4.60 7.79 11.67
N SER A 491 4.60 9.08 12.05
CA SER A 491 4.13 10.18 11.23
C SER A 491 5.18 11.29 11.18
N PRO A 492 5.51 11.80 9.99
CA PRO A 492 6.47 12.90 9.85
C PRO A 492 5.97 14.20 10.50
N ASP A 493 4.65 14.35 10.67
CA ASP A 493 4.06 15.49 11.38
C ASP A 493 4.47 15.47 12.86
N GLU A 494 4.53 14.29 13.50
CA GLU A 494 5.03 14.18 14.88
C GLU A 494 6.53 14.47 14.95
N GLU A 495 7.31 13.92 14.01
CA GLU A 495 8.75 14.12 13.92
C GLU A 495 9.10 15.61 13.86
N ALA A 496 8.41 16.36 13.00
CA ALA A 496 8.61 17.81 12.88
C ALA A 496 8.27 18.58 14.16
N LEU A 497 7.22 18.16 14.89
CA LEU A 497 6.80 18.82 16.13
C LEU A 497 7.77 18.55 17.30
N VAL A 498 8.20 17.30 17.46
CA VAL A 498 9.15 16.92 18.51
C VAL A 498 10.56 17.41 18.17
N GLY A 499 10.93 17.42 16.89
CA GLY A 499 12.14 18.07 16.39
C GLY A 499 12.15 19.56 16.71
N ALA A 500 11.01 20.26 16.53
CA ALA A 500 10.90 21.65 16.96
C ALA A 500 11.10 21.79 18.48
N ALA A 501 10.40 20.99 19.30
CA ALA A 501 10.55 21.01 20.76
C ALA A 501 12.00 20.77 21.20
N ARG A 502 12.67 19.80 20.57
CA ARG A 502 14.09 19.51 20.76
C ARG A 502 14.94 20.74 20.52
N ASN A 503 14.78 21.41 19.39
CA ASN A 503 15.58 22.60 19.03
C ASN A 503 15.35 23.78 20.00
N PHE A 504 14.11 23.96 20.48
CA PHE A 504 13.77 24.96 21.51
C PHE A 504 14.12 24.55 22.96
N GLY A 505 14.87 23.46 23.16
CA GLY A 505 15.43 23.08 24.46
C GLY A 505 14.57 22.13 25.31
N PHE A 506 13.57 21.49 24.70
CA PHE A 506 12.73 20.44 25.29
C PHE A 506 12.99 19.12 24.56
N VAL A 507 14.05 18.43 24.98
CA VAL A 507 14.58 17.25 24.29
C VAL A 507 13.96 15.98 24.85
N PHE A 508 13.30 15.20 24.00
CA PHE A 508 12.80 13.89 24.38
C PHE A 508 13.94 12.86 24.35
N LYS A 509 14.25 12.21 25.49
CA LYS A 509 15.43 11.34 25.60
C LYS A 509 15.10 9.86 25.57
N SER A 510 14.08 9.42 26.28
CA SER A 510 13.70 8.01 26.31
C SER A 510 12.24 7.80 26.71
N ARG A 511 11.69 6.67 26.30
CA ARG A 511 10.37 6.18 26.70
C ARG A 511 10.45 4.71 27.07
N THR A 512 9.82 4.37 28.17
CA THR A 512 9.47 3.00 28.58
C THR A 512 7.93 2.88 28.59
N PRO A 513 7.34 1.69 28.77
CA PRO A 513 5.89 1.50 28.84
C PRO A 513 5.26 2.31 29.97
N ASN A 514 6.03 2.59 31.02
CA ASN A 514 5.55 3.21 32.24
C ASN A 514 6.21 4.57 32.51
N SER A 515 7.12 5.05 31.66
CA SER A 515 7.77 6.35 31.87
C SER A 515 8.24 7.06 30.60
N ILE A 516 8.29 8.38 30.65
CA ILE A 516 8.84 9.27 29.62
C ILE A 516 9.86 10.19 30.27
N ASN A 517 11.05 10.28 29.68
CA ASN A 517 12.14 11.15 30.15
C ASN A 517 12.41 12.25 29.12
N ILE A 518 12.34 13.50 29.57
CA ILE A 518 12.69 14.68 28.76
C ILE A 518 13.76 15.51 29.45
N ILE A 519 14.56 16.24 28.68
CA ILE A 519 15.42 17.32 29.18
C ILE A 519 14.71 18.64 28.85
N ALA A 520 14.17 19.29 29.86
CA ALA A 520 13.55 20.61 29.72
C ALA A 520 14.52 21.68 30.23
N LYS A 521 15.02 22.53 29.33
CA LYS A 521 15.96 23.62 29.65
C LYS A 521 17.18 23.15 30.47
N GLY A 522 17.73 21.99 30.10
CA GLY A 522 18.89 21.39 30.76
C GLY A 522 18.59 20.55 32.01
N ASN A 523 17.34 20.52 32.50
CA ASN A 523 16.95 19.67 33.62
C ASN A 523 16.30 18.38 33.13
N LEU A 524 16.75 17.23 33.66
CA LEU A 524 16.11 15.94 33.40
C LEU A 524 14.79 15.86 34.17
N GLU A 525 13.69 15.63 33.46
CA GLU A 525 12.34 15.48 34.00
C GLU A 525 11.82 14.08 33.65
N GLU A 526 11.43 13.32 34.67
CA GLU A 526 10.81 12.00 34.54
C GLU A 526 9.30 12.11 34.76
N TYR A 527 8.54 11.51 33.85
CA TYR A 527 7.08 11.42 33.87
C TYR A 527 6.68 9.95 33.90
N GLU A 528 5.77 9.58 34.80
CA GLU A 528 5.14 8.25 34.78
C GLU A 528 4.09 8.24 33.67
N LEU A 529 4.23 7.33 32.70
CA LEU A 529 3.30 7.13 31.61
C LEU A 529 2.15 6.24 32.07
N LEU A 530 0.94 6.80 32.10
CA LEU A 530 -0.24 6.10 32.59
C LEU A 530 -1.05 5.46 31.46
N HIS A 531 -1.38 6.24 30.42
CA HIS A 531 -2.08 5.74 29.22
C HIS A 531 -1.73 6.61 28.01
N ILE A 532 -1.61 5.97 26.86
CA ILE A 532 -1.62 6.63 25.55
C ILE A 532 -2.98 6.37 24.92
N LEU A 533 -3.63 7.43 24.49
CA LEU A 533 -4.85 7.35 23.69
C LEU A 533 -4.42 7.68 22.26
N ASP A 534 -4.23 6.66 21.44
CA ASP A 534 -3.64 6.78 20.09
C ASP A 534 -4.51 7.52 19.09
N PHE A 535 -3.85 8.15 18.13
CA PHE A 535 -4.52 8.80 17.02
C PHE A 535 -5.32 7.79 16.19
N ASN A 536 -6.56 8.14 15.87
CA ASN A 536 -7.37 7.44 14.86
C ASN A 536 -8.03 8.48 13.95
N ASN A 537 -8.22 8.14 12.67
CA ASN A 537 -8.90 8.95 11.66
C ASN A 537 -10.32 9.37 12.05
N VAL A 538 -11.00 8.59 12.91
CA VAL A 538 -12.32 8.92 13.43
C VAL A 538 -12.22 10.05 14.45
N ARG A 539 -11.40 9.88 15.50
CA ARG A 539 -11.26 10.85 16.60
C ARG A 539 -10.43 12.09 16.27
N LYS A 540 -9.52 11.99 15.29
CA LYS A 540 -8.60 13.05 14.78
C LYS A 540 -7.80 13.80 15.87
N ARG A 541 -7.44 13.10 16.92
CA ARG A 541 -6.65 13.61 18.06
C ARG A 541 -5.88 12.49 18.73
N MET A 542 -4.83 12.86 19.44
CA MET A 542 -4.03 11.98 20.29
C MET A 542 -3.95 12.60 21.68
N SER A 543 -3.98 11.76 22.71
CA SER A 543 -3.81 12.21 24.08
C SER A 543 -2.87 11.29 24.86
N VAL A 544 -2.15 11.86 25.82
CA VAL A 544 -1.28 11.11 26.73
C VAL A 544 -1.59 11.53 28.16
N ILE A 545 -1.77 10.55 29.03
CA ILE A 545 -2.01 10.74 30.46
C ILE A 545 -0.70 10.45 31.19
N LEU A 546 -0.20 11.44 31.93
CA LEU A 546 1.07 11.39 32.63
C LEU A 546 0.90 11.76 34.10
N ARG A 547 1.68 11.13 34.98
CA ARG A 547 1.82 11.55 36.37
C ARG A 547 3.21 12.15 36.60
N ARG A 548 3.25 13.33 37.22
CA ARG A 548 4.50 13.99 37.65
C ARG A 548 4.28 14.69 38.99
N ASN A 549 5.22 14.54 39.92
CA ASN A 549 5.17 15.16 41.26
C ASN A 549 3.82 14.92 41.99
N GLY A 550 3.23 13.74 41.83
CA GLY A 550 1.95 13.36 42.43
C GLY A 550 0.72 14.04 41.81
N LYS A 551 0.84 14.67 40.63
CA LYS A 551 -0.27 15.23 39.87
C LYS A 551 -0.42 14.50 38.55
N ILE A 552 -1.65 14.17 38.17
CA ILE A 552 -1.96 13.59 36.87
C ILE A 552 -2.42 14.68 35.92
N CYS A 553 -1.84 14.71 34.72
CA CYS A 553 -2.19 15.61 33.65
C CYS A 553 -2.47 14.81 32.38
N ILE A 554 -3.57 15.14 31.68
CA ILE A 554 -3.80 14.71 30.31
C ILE A 554 -3.37 15.83 29.37
N TYR A 555 -2.53 15.47 28.41
CA TYR A 555 -2.14 16.30 27.29
C TYR A 555 -2.84 15.80 26.03
N CYS A 556 -3.35 16.71 25.21
CA CYS A 556 -4.08 16.39 23.99
C CYS A 556 -3.62 17.28 22.84
N LYS A 557 -3.41 16.67 21.66
CA LYS A 557 -3.19 17.37 20.40
C LYS A 557 -4.13 16.84 19.33
N GLY A 558 -4.70 17.71 18.51
CA GLY A 558 -5.62 17.26 17.46
C GLY A 558 -6.09 18.37 16.53
N ALA A 559 -7.03 18.03 15.65
CA ALA A 559 -7.64 18.99 14.75
C ALA A 559 -8.40 20.08 15.51
N ASP A 560 -8.38 21.30 14.96
CA ASP A 560 -9.02 22.50 15.49
C ASP A 560 -10.50 22.29 15.87
N SER A 561 -11.30 21.80 14.94
CA SER A 561 -12.72 21.51 15.11
C SER A 561 -13.01 20.51 16.24
N ILE A 562 -12.11 19.55 16.46
CA ILE A 562 -12.30 18.49 17.46
C ILE A 562 -11.90 18.96 18.85
N ILE A 563 -10.78 19.65 18.97
CA ILE A 563 -10.28 20.10 20.27
C ILE A 563 -11.19 21.21 20.83
N TYR A 564 -11.67 22.13 19.99
CA TYR A 564 -12.50 23.25 20.43
C TYR A 564 -13.82 22.85 21.08
N GLU A 565 -14.46 21.77 20.62
CA GLU A 565 -15.66 21.19 21.23
C GLU A 565 -15.41 20.60 22.64
N ARG A 566 -14.15 20.33 22.98
CA ARG A 566 -13.73 19.68 24.22
C ARG A 566 -13.07 20.65 25.21
N LEU A 567 -12.91 21.92 24.83
CA LEU A 567 -12.36 22.95 25.70
C LEU A 567 -13.39 23.38 26.76
N ALA A 568 -12.91 23.66 27.98
CA ALA A 568 -13.72 24.23 29.04
C ALA A 568 -14.28 25.61 28.68
N ASP A 569 -15.41 25.96 29.29
CA ASP A 569 -16.04 27.28 29.19
C ASP A 569 -15.15 28.38 29.79
N GLY A 570 -15.30 29.62 29.31
CA GLY A 570 -14.58 30.79 29.84
C GLY A 570 -13.26 31.14 29.12
N GLN A 571 -12.94 30.49 28.01
CA GLN A 571 -11.73 30.73 27.20
C GLN A 571 -12.05 31.41 25.84
N ASP A 572 -13.20 32.06 25.70
CA ASP A 572 -13.74 32.47 24.40
C ASP A 572 -12.86 33.49 23.65
N VAL A 573 -12.21 34.40 24.39
CA VAL A 573 -11.28 35.38 23.80
C VAL A 573 -10.07 34.67 23.19
N LEU A 574 -9.41 33.81 23.97
CA LEU A 574 -8.26 33.02 23.53
C LEU A 574 -8.62 32.10 22.35
N LYS A 575 -9.78 31.44 22.40
CA LYS A 575 -10.29 30.61 21.29
C LYS A 575 -10.47 31.42 20.01
N LYS A 576 -11.04 32.62 20.10
CA LYS A 576 -11.29 33.47 18.93
C LYS A 576 -9.99 33.93 18.27
N GLU A 577 -9.07 34.49 19.05
CA GLU A 577 -7.78 34.98 18.53
C GLU A 577 -6.94 33.83 17.94
N THR A 578 -6.90 32.68 18.64
CA THR A 578 -6.22 31.49 18.14
C THR A 578 -6.87 30.98 16.83
N GLN A 579 -8.21 30.98 16.71
CA GLN A 579 -8.88 30.59 15.47
C GLN A 579 -8.53 31.52 14.29
N GLU A 580 -8.39 32.82 14.53
CA GLU A 580 -7.96 33.77 13.49
C GLU A 580 -6.55 33.44 12.99
N HIS A 581 -5.63 33.06 13.88
CA HIS A 581 -4.30 32.58 13.51
C HIS A 581 -4.34 31.26 12.73
N LEU A 582 -5.13 30.28 13.19
CA LEU A 582 -5.28 29.00 12.50
C LEU A 582 -5.84 29.18 11.08
N ASN A 583 -6.81 30.09 10.90
CA ASN A 583 -7.34 30.42 9.58
C ASN A 583 -6.27 31.03 8.67
N LYS A 584 -5.41 31.91 9.20
CA LYS A 584 -4.28 32.47 8.46
C LYS A 584 -3.32 31.37 8.02
N TYR A 585 -2.92 30.47 8.92
CA TYR A 585 -2.02 29.36 8.61
C TYR A 585 -2.62 28.40 7.56
N ALA A 586 -3.92 28.12 7.64
CA ALA A 586 -4.60 27.29 6.64
C ALA A 586 -4.62 27.94 5.25
N CYS A 587 -4.79 29.27 5.16
CA CYS A 587 -4.70 30.00 3.88
C CYS A 587 -3.29 29.95 3.26
N GLU A 588 -2.24 29.82 4.08
CA GLU A 588 -0.86 29.62 3.64
C GLU A 588 -0.54 28.16 3.27
N GLY A 589 -1.51 27.24 3.41
CA GLY A 589 -1.35 25.82 3.11
C GLY A 589 -0.65 25.02 4.23
N LEU A 590 -0.51 25.59 5.43
CA LEU A 590 0.05 24.90 6.58
C LEU A 590 -0.97 23.94 7.19
N ARG A 591 -0.47 22.81 7.69
CA ARG A 591 -1.27 21.90 8.54
C ARG A 591 -1.28 22.46 9.94
N THR A 592 -2.47 22.55 10.54
CA THR A 592 -2.67 23.10 11.87
C THR A 592 -3.11 22.04 12.86
N LEU A 593 -2.63 22.15 14.09
CA LEU A 593 -3.07 21.36 15.23
C LEU A 593 -3.30 22.28 16.43
N VAL A 594 -4.24 21.90 17.27
CA VAL A 594 -4.56 22.59 18.52
C VAL A 594 -4.11 21.72 19.68
N LEU A 595 -3.51 22.36 20.67
CA LEU A 595 -2.94 21.73 21.85
C LEU A 595 -3.77 22.12 23.08
N ALA A 596 -4.11 21.14 23.89
CA ALA A 596 -4.89 21.34 25.11
C ALA A 596 -4.41 20.42 26.23
N TYR A 597 -4.63 20.83 27.48
CA TYR A 597 -4.28 20.02 28.64
C TYR A 597 -5.34 20.12 29.73
N LYS A 598 -5.33 19.16 30.66
CA LYS A 598 -6.21 19.16 31.83
C LYS A 598 -5.56 18.38 32.98
N ASN A 599 -5.62 18.93 34.17
CA ASN A 599 -5.24 18.20 35.38
C ASN A 599 -6.42 17.34 35.86
N ILE A 600 -6.16 16.10 36.26
CA ILE A 600 -7.17 15.18 36.78
C ILE A 600 -6.76 14.67 38.17
N SER A 601 -7.76 14.31 38.99
CA SER A 601 -7.50 13.71 40.32
C SER A 601 -7.21 12.22 40.18
N ASP A 602 -6.42 11.67 41.11
CA ASP A 602 -6.12 10.23 41.16
C ASP A 602 -7.40 9.39 41.31
N GLU A 603 -8.38 9.84 42.11
CA GLU A 603 -9.67 9.13 42.29
C GLU A 603 -10.44 8.98 40.97
N TYR A 604 -10.49 10.05 40.16
CA TYR A 604 -11.18 10.02 38.87
C TYR A 604 -10.44 9.13 37.85
N TYR A 605 -9.11 9.15 37.88
CA TYR A 605 -8.30 8.33 36.98
C TYR A 605 -8.47 6.83 37.27
N GLU A 606 -8.49 6.40 38.53
CA GLU A 606 -8.68 4.98 38.87
C GLU A 606 -10.06 4.46 38.45
N GLU A 607 -11.13 5.26 38.59
CA GLU A 607 -12.46 4.90 38.08
C GLU A 607 -12.45 4.76 36.55
N TRP A 608 -11.83 5.73 35.87
CA TRP A 608 -11.72 5.72 34.41
C TRP A 608 -10.90 4.52 33.89
N LYS A 609 -9.80 4.18 34.58
CA LYS A 609 -8.94 3.05 34.25
C LYS A 609 -9.70 1.72 34.28
N GLN A 610 -10.58 1.52 35.25
CA GLN A 610 -11.40 0.32 35.31
C GLN A 610 -12.38 0.24 34.12
N LYS A 611 -13.07 1.34 33.79
CA LYS A 611 -13.97 1.40 32.64
C LYS A 611 -13.24 1.14 31.32
N HIS A 612 -12.02 1.68 31.18
CA HIS A 612 -11.18 1.46 30.00
C HIS A 612 -10.80 -0.01 29.85
N TYR A 613 -10.38 -0.66 30.94
CA TYR A 613 -10.05 -2.09 30.93
C TYR A 613 -11.26 -2.93 30.46
N GLU A 614 -12.44 -2.72 31.05
CA GLU A 614 -13.68 -3.42 30.68
C GLU A 614 -14.06 -3.21 29.20
N ALA A 615 -13.91 -1.97 28.70
CA ALA A 615 -14.13 -1.67 27.28
C ALA A 615 -13.11 -2.36 26.36
N SER A 616 -11.84 -2.42 26.77
CA SER A 616 -10.74 -2.96 25.96
C SER A 616 -10.81 -4.48 25.76
N ILE A 617 -11.42 -5.23 26.68
CA ILE A 617 -11.56 -6.68 26.56
C ILE A 617 -12.86 -7.11 25.88
N SER A 618 -13.76 -6.16 25.58
CA SER A 618 -15.03 -6.45 24.90
C SER A 618 -14.78 -7.08 23.53
N LEU A 619 -15.50 -8.16 23.22
CA LEU A 619 -15.50 -8.78 21.88
C LEU A 619 -16.52 -8.12 20.94
N GLU A 620 -17.54 -7.46 21.49
CA GLU A 620 -18.57 -6.76 20.72
C GLU A 620 -18.37 -5.24 20.84
N ASN A 621 -18.39 -4.54 19.70
CA ASN A 621 -18.29 -3.08 19.59
C ASN A 621 -17.14 -2.46 20.42
N ARG A 622 -16.00 -3.13 20.46
CA ARG A 622 -14.83 -2.72 21.26
C ARG A 622 -14.38 -1.30 20.93
N GLU A 623 -14.25 -0.96 19.66
CA GLU A 623 -13.84 0.38 19.21
C GLU A 623 -14.77 1.47 19.74
N GLU A 624 -16.10 1.29 19.62
CA GLU A 624 -17.10 2.26 20.10
C GLU A 624 -17.05 2.42 21.63
N ASN A 625 -16.90 1.31 22.37
CA ASN A 625 -16.83 1.33 23.82
C ASN A 625 -15.56 2.05 24.32
N VAL A 626 -14.40 1.76 23.70
CA VAL A 626 -13.13 2.41 24.04
C VAL A 626 -13.17 3.89 23.67
N GLU A 627 -13.73 4.24 22.51
CA GLU A 627 -13.89 5.63 22.09
C GLU A 627 -14.77 6.41 23.07
N ALA A 628 -15.90 5.85 23.51
CA ALA A 628 -16.77 6.50 24.49
C ALA A 628 -16.04 6.80 25.82
N VAL A 629 -15.20 5.87 26.28
CA VAL A 629 -14.37 6.07 27.49
C VAL A 629 -13.29 7.14 27.25
N TYR A 630 -12.68 7.19 26.07
CA TYR A 630 -11.74 8.25 25.70
C TYR A 630 -12.42 9.62 25.66
N GLU A 631 -13.63 9.71 25.10
CA GLU A 631 -14.37 10.97 25.07
C GLU A 631 -14.75 11.50 26.46
N GLU A 632 -14.94 10.62 27.45
CA GLU A 632 -15.27 11.01 28.82
C GLU A 632 -14.15 11.85 29.46
N ILE A 633 -12.90 11.37 29.37
CA ILE A 633 -11.75 11.98 30.06
C ILE A 633 -11.26 13.27 29.39
N GLU A 634 -11.44 13.38 28.07
CA GLU A 634 -10.95 14.47 27.22
C GLU A 634 -11.84 15.72 27.21
N LYS A 635 -12.92 15.75 28.00
CA LYS A 635 -13.78 16.95 28.10
C LYS A 635 -13.23 17.98 29.09
N ASN A 636 -13.59 19.23 28.88
CA ASN A 636 -13.25 20.39 29.73
C ASN A 636 -11.73 20.65 29.80
N MET A 637 -11.05 20.66 28.66
CA MET A 637 -9.61 20.95 28.59
C MET A 637 -9.30 22.45 28.49
N LEU A 638 -8.09 22.84 28.87
CA LEU A 638 -7.57 24.20 28.75
C LEU A 638 -6.71 24.31 27.48
N LEU A 639 -6.95 25.35 26.69
CA LEU A 639 -6.18 25.68 25.49
C LEU A 639 -4.82 26.26 25.92
N ILE A 640 -3.76 25.88 25.22
CA ILE A 640 -2.40 26.40 25.44
C ILE A 640 -2.11 27.59 24.53
#